data_AF-A0A2T6D288-F1
#
_entry.id   AF-A0A2T6D288-F1
#
_cell.length_a   1.000
_cell.length_b   1.000
_cell.length_c   1.000
_cell.angle_alpha   90.00
_cell.angle_beta   90.00
_cell.angle_gamma   90.00
#
_symmetry.space_group_name_H-M   'P 1'
#
loop_
_entity.id
_entity.type
_entity.pdbx_description
1 polymer ?
#
loop_
_entity_poly.entity_id
_entity_poly.type
_entity_poly.pdbx_seq_one_letter_code
_entity_poly.pdbx_strand_id
1 'polypeptide(L)'
;MWAMLAVVVWAAPHARAQTTWTTVTSHTQNDLWGVCHGGGQFVAVGVGGTILTSTDGSAWAARDGGTSEWLLAVTYGGGQYVAVGNNGAILTSPDAATWTRRDSGTNLRLNGVAFGGDRYLAVGEQGIVSTSADGVTWSAAASGAPSFLRAVAYRADVGFVLGGGNQTILVTTDGVHFKRRGILTHGNVEALFCDGTTFFAAGESELTATATDPRHWTVAYPWISPSDWYAYFRGITRFNDTTICVGQSGRGNPLEPIFCRGYVVKVDNPAARLAAVAASANEVVAVGFEGVILRSVPPQTSPGVIDVTVSGPGLYVGNRVTLSAWSSNGATPKTYQWLRSGVAIAGATASTLTLGPLSPADVGVEYQCKVSNAYGSTTGPNSGLPLSVRPAPTPGDLIDPTFSTPIVTEPRRVDILPDGRLLVRAEMYFYPGDEPQEGIARLNVDGSLDETFNLVAAGLRLATGTTPRVLPNGDVLISTVSTLAPSGNAGTPAYTLVKSDGTIVPLGTRLPGNIWLTDGRSLNVTLNGNVVTISRNQPDGSPDAGFPTQTIVLAEPHVGSWDPDYRSFVFAHDDLGRVFLAASTYQSTGGTGAIGVRGSKLIRLLPDGLVDASFPVRTLSLPIEQLVIVAGKIHYVSFVNEIWGEYDIYAGRLTASALEDPGYSRVSFHGGSMTSSPRNIDMVLNPDGSLVVASVSGLARYDPDGVRDTDFLARFDLAYPVTLRLHLLPDGRPLLAGSFTAINGRAVTGLARIKPVTSGGASRLANMSIRATAGEGDRTLIAGFVIGGASGSRSMLTRAVGPGLEALGLGAGEVLADPKMLLFRPAGTTEQNDDWDESIADEASRRGAFPLTPGSKDAALRVDLGPGSYGVHVNTAGAAPGIALLEIYDDTKPSEKGAPRLVNSSGRAYVGPGQVLIAGFVVSGDRYKRLLIRGIGPRLSALGVSGPLANPRLEVYRGGTIIAENDDWGTSKEAWDAHFKATGAFSLEPGSKDAALVVDLAPGVYTAMVRGVEDAAGLALVEVYELPYQ
;
A
#
# COMPACT_ATOMS: atom_id res chain seq x y z
N MET A 1 -13.74 26.32 -39.61
CA MET A 1 -13.35 24.95 -40.03
C MET A 1 -12.46 24.37 -38.95
N TRP A 2 -13.08 23.70 -37.98
CA TRP A 2 -12.42 23.00 -36.89
C TRP A 2 -12.71 21.52 -37.07
N ALA A 3 -11.68 20.73 -37.36
CA ALA A 3 -11.69 19.29 -37.22
C ALA A 3 -10.56 18.95 -36.23
N MET A 4 -10.86 19.10 -34.93
CA MET A 4 -10.03 18.50 -33.89
C MET A 4 -10.52 17.07 -33.69
N LEU A 5 -9.59 16.15 -33.89
CA LEU A 5 -9.65 14.75 -33.53
C LEU A 5 -10.14 14.62 -32.08
N ALA A 6 -11.41 14.30 -31.91
CA ALA A 6 -11.96 13.81 -30.68
C ALA A 6 -11.48 12.36 -30.53
N VAL A 7 -10.36 12.14 -29.83
CA VAL A 7 -10.12 10.85 -29.18
C VAL A 7 -11.00 10.85 -27.94
N VAL A 8 -12.31 10.67 -28.17
CA VAL A 8 -13.20 10.11 -27.17
C VAL A 8 -12.76 8.65 -27.08
N VAL A 9 -11.99 8.34 -26.03
CA VAL A 9 -11.83 6.95 -25.61
C VAL A 9 -13.22 6.50 -25.20
N TRP A 10 -13.88 5.80 -26.12
CA TRP A 10 -14.97 4.90 -25.77
C TRP A 10 -14.34 3.86 -24.85
N ALA A 11 -14.42 4.06 -23.54
CA ALA A 11 -14.37 2.93 -22.62
C ALA A 11 -15.50 2.00 -23.08
N ALA A 12 -15.14 0.80 -23.53
CA ALA A 12 -16.10 -0.18 -23.98
C ALA A 12 -17.21 -0.31 -22.92
N PRO A 13 -18.49 -0.23 -23.29
CA PRO A 13 -19.58 -0.42 -22.33
C PRO A 13 -19.46 -1.86 -21.85
N HIS A 14 -18.96 -2.05 -20.63
CA HIS A 14 -19.03 -3.37 -20.00
C HIS A 14 -20.51 -3.73 -19.90
N ALA A 15 -20.93 -4.65 -20.77
CA ALA A 15 -22.25 -5.25 -20.79
C ALA A 15 -22.53 -5.93 -19.43
N ARG A 16 -23.03 -5.15 -18.48
CA ARG A 16 -23.47 -5.62 -17.16
C ARG A 16 -24.94 -6.00 -17.30
N ALA A 17 -25.19 -7.32 -17.40
CA ALA A 17 -26.48 -8.01 -17.43
C ALA A 17 -27.64 -7.13 -17.92
N GLN A 18 -27.90 -7.13 -19.23
CA GLN A 18 -29.20 -6.68 -19.75
C GLN A 18 -30.29 -7.53 -19.10
N THR A 19 -30.88 -6.99 -18.04
CA THR A 19 -32.24 -7.37 -17.68
C THR A 19 -33.09 -6.90 -18.84
N THR A 20 -33.53 -7.85 -19.68
CA THR A 20 -34.44 -7.50 -20.76
C THR A 20 -35.79 -7.21 -20.13
N TRP A 21 -36.35 -6.04 -20.44
CA TRP A 21 -37.66 -5.63 -19.97
C TRP A 21 -38.68 -5.91 -21.07
N THR A 22 -39.76 -6.59 -20.72
CA THR A 22 -40.89 -6.81 -21.62
C THR A 22 -42.12 -6.10 -21.09
N THR A 23 -42.85 -5.44 -22.00
CA THR A 23 -44.15 -4.86 -21.67
C THR A 23 -45.19 -5.97 -21.53
N VAL A 24 -46.03 -5.86 -20.50
CA VAL A 24 -47.11 -6.80 -20.19
C VAL A 24 -48.45 -6.08 -20.30
N THR A 25 -49.49 -6.78 -20.77
CA THR A 25 -50.85 -6.25 -20.83
C THR A 25 -51.44 -6.09 -19.42
N SER A 26 -51.79 -4.86 -19.06
CA SER A 26 -52.39 -4.51 -17.76
C SER A 26 -53.93 -4.50 -17.75
N HIS A 27 -54.55 -4.49 -18.94
CA HIS A 27 -55.99 -4.34 -19.15
C HIS A 27 -56.58 -3.01 -18.64
N THR A 28 -55.75 -1.99 -18.42
CA THR A 28 -56.18 -0.63 -18.05
C THR A 28 -55.35 0.43 -18.77
N GLN A 29 -55.89 1.63 -18.88
CA GLN A 29 -55.17 2.84 -19.33
C GLN A 29 -54.94 3.82 -18.17
N ASN A 30 -55.42 3.51 -16.97
CA ASN A 30 -55.24 4.37 -15.80
C ASN A 30 -53.78 4.37 -15.35
N ASP A 31 -53.29 5.53 -14.90
CA ASP A 31 -51.94 5.65 -14.34
C ASP A 31 -51.80 4.79 -13.08
N LEU A 32 -50.79 3.93 -13.06
CA LEU A 32 -50.40 3.13 -11.90
C LEU A 32 -49.32 3.88 -11.12
N TRP A 33 -49.55 4.08 -9.83
CA TRP A 33 -48.70 4.91 -8.96
C TRP A 33 -47.89 4.12 -7.94
N GLY A 34 -48.40 2.97 -7.51
CA GLY A 34 -47.75 2.13 -6.50
C GLY A 34 -47.77 0.67 -6.91
N VAL A 35 -46.72 -0.08 -6.54
CA VAL A 35 -46.68 -1.54 -6.66
C VAL A 35 -45.92 -2.12 -5.46
N CYS A 36 -46.38 -3.26 -4.96
CA CYS A 36 -45.64 -4.06 -3.98
C CYS A 36 -45.68 -5.55 -4.35
N HIS A 37 -44.75 -6.32 -3.79
CA HIS A 37 -44.79 -7.78 -3.82
C HIS A 37 -44.82 -8.31 -2.38
N GLY A 38 -45.75 -9.21 -2.08
CA GLY A 38 -45.93 -9.80 -0.76
C GLY A 38 -47.10 -10.77 -0.77
N GLY A 39 -47.21 -11.67 0.21
CA GLY A 39 -48.26 -12.69 0.23
C GLY A 39 -48.29 -13.62 -0.99
N GLY A 40 -47.18 -13.70 -1.74
CA GLY A 40 -47.05 -14.53 -2.95
C GLY A 40 -47.54 -13.90 -4.26
N GLN A 41 -47.85 -12.60 -4.29
CA GLN A 41 -48.28 -11.91 -5.51
C GLN A 41 -47.84 -10.43 -5.54
N PHE A 42 -47.83 -9.87 -6.75
CA PHE A 42 -47.76 -8.43 -6.99
C PHE A 42 -49.13 -7.79 -6.89
N VAL A 43 -49.17 -6.59 -6.31
CA VAL A 43 -50.35 -5.72 -6.29
C VAL A 43 -49.94 -4.35 -6.79
N ALA A 44 -50.59 -3.87 -7.85
CA ALA A 44 -50.41 -2.53 -8.40
C ALA A 44 -51.67 -1.69 -8.16
N VAL A 45 -51.49 -0.42 -7.81
CA VAL A 45 -52.58 0.51 -7.49
C VAL A 45 -52.41 1.83 -8.24
N GLY A 46 -53.51 2.51 -8.54
CA GLY A 46 -53.47 3.70 -9.38
C GLY A 46 -54.67 4.63 -9.33
N VAL A 47 -54.78 5.48 -10.35
CA VAL A 47 -55.84 6.48 -10.52
C VAL A 47 -57.22 5.80 -10.61
N GLY A 48 -58.25 6.49 -10.11
CA GLY A 48 -59.64 6.03 -10.18
C GLY A 48 -59.94 4.78 -9.36
N GLY A 49 -59.17 4.51 -8.30
CA GLY A 49 -59.33 3.31 -7.47
C GLY A 49 -58.82 2.02 -8.13
N THR A 50 -58.01 2.12 -9.18
CA THR A 50 -57.48 0.95 -9.91
C THR A 50 -56.66 0.07 -8.96
N ILE A 51 -56.99 -1.23 -8.92
CA ILE A 51 -56.22 -2.27 -8.24
C ILE A 51 -56.03 -3.44 -9.21
N LEU A 52 -54.78 -3.85 -9.43
CA LEU A 52 -54.43 -5.00 -10.25
C LEU A 52 -53.59 -5.99 -9.42
N THR A 53 -53.81 -7.29 -9.63
CA THR A 53 -53.05 -8.36 -8.95
C THR A 53 -52.42 -9.32 -9.96
N SER A 54 -51.24 -9.85 -9.66
CA SER A 54 -50.56 -10.86 -10.48
C SER A 54 -49.69 -11.78 -9.63
N THR A 55 -49.77 -13.10 -9.83
CA THR A 55 -48.90 -14.07 -9.15
C THR A 55 -47.54 -14.28 -9.83
N ASP A 56 -47.39 -13.85 -11.07
CA ASP A 56 -46.22 -14.16 -11.92
C ASP A 56 -45.67 -12.95 -12.72
N GLY A 57 -46.20 -11.75 -12.43
CA GLY A 57 -45.86 -10.50 -13.11
C GLY A 57 -46.26 -10.42 -14.59
N SER A 58 -46.76 -11.51 -15.18
CA SER A 58 -47.03 -11.66 -16.62
C SER A 58 -48.53 -11.67 -16.95
N ALA A 59 -49.38 -12.07 -16.00
CA ALA A 59 -50.83 -12.01 -16.14
C ALA A 59 -51.43 -11.16 -15.00
N TRP A 60 -52.18 -10.11 -15.36
CA TRP A 60 -52.76 -9.16 -14.40
C TRP A 60 -54.28 -9.19 -14.41
N ALA A 61 -54.88 -9.26 -13.23
CA ALA A 61 -56.32 -9.24 -13.04
C ALA A 61 -56.75 -7.97 -12.29
N ALA A 62 -57.77 -7.28 -12.80
CA ALA A 62 -58.38 -6.14 -12.11
C ALA A 62 -59.21 -6.60 -10.90
N ARG A 63 -59.14 -5.82 -9.82
CA ARG A 63 -59.89 -6.04 -8.57
C ARG A 63 -60.74 -4.83 -8.24
N ASP A 64 -61.91 -5.09 -7.69
CA ASP A 64 -62.78 -4.02 -7.19
C ASP A 64 -62.35 -3.63 -5.77
N GLY A 65 -61.95 -2.37 -5.62
CA GLY A 65 -61.59 -1.77 -4.34
C GLY A 65 -62.76 -1.09 -3.62
N GLY A 66 -63.91 -0.94 -4.28
CA GLY A 66 -65.06 -0.19 -3.74
C GLY A 66 -64.79 1.32 -3.56
N THR A 67 -63.82 1.88 -4.28
CA THR A 67 -63.43 3.30 -4.21
C THR A 67 -63.11 3.85 -5.59
N SER A 68 -63.33 5.14 -5.81
CA SER A 68 -62.84 5.88 -6.98
C SER A 68 -61.65 6.79 -6.65
N GLU A 69 -61.21 6.81 -5.39
CA GLU A 69 -60.07 7.62 -4.95
C GLU A 69 -58.76 7.13 -5.58
N TRP A 70 -57.84 8.05 -5.85
CA TRP A 70 -56.54 7.68 -6.42
C TRP A 70 -55.70 7.00 -5.36
N LEU A 71 -55.22 5.80 -5.67
CA LEU A 71 -54.33 5.03 -4.80
C LEU A 71 -52.89 5.24 -5.25
N LEU A 72 -52.01 5.55 -4.30
CA LEU A 72 -50.67 6.10 -4.57
C LEU A 72 -49.55 5.18 -4.10
N ALA A 73 -49.78 4.43 -3.04
CA ALA A 73 -48.84 3.46 -2.54
C ALA A 73 -49.59 2.24 -1.98
N VAL A 74 -48.94 1.09 -2.04
CA VAL A 74 -49.42 -0.16 -1.47
C VAL A 74 -48.25 -0.89 -0.81
N THR A 75 -48.51 -1.55 0.31
CA THR A 75 -47.51 -2.38 1.00
C THR A 75 -48.15 -3.68 1.47
N TYR A 76 -47.32 -4.68 1.77
CA TYR A 76 -47.72 -5.93 2.41
C TYR A 76 -46.87 -6.15 3.65
N GLY A 77 -47.52 -6.46 4.77
CA GLY A 77 -46.87 -6.75 6.04
C GLY A 77 -47.92 -7.15 7.07
N GLY A 78 -47.53 -7.80 8.17
CA GLY A 78 -48.48 -8.28 9.18
C GLY A 78 -49.53 -9.27 8.65
N GLY A 79 -49.29 -9.88 7.49
CA GLY A 79 -50.25 -10.77 6.81
C GLY A 79 -51.34 -10.06 5.99
N GLN A 80 -51.24 -8.75 5.75
CA GLN A 80 -52.28 -7.96 5.07
C GLN A 80 -51.67 -6.93 4.10
N TYR A 81 -52.39 -6.64 3.00
CA TYR A 81 -52.12 -5.54 2.09
C TYR A 81 -52.78 -4.25 2.58
N VAL A 82 -52.05 -3.14 2.50
CA VAL A 82 -52.56 -1.80 2.80
C VAL A 82 -52.28 -0.88 1.62
N ALA A 83 -53.33 -0.31 1.03
CA ALA A 83 -53.23 0.70 -0.03
C ALA A 83 -53.67 2.07 0.51
N VAL A 84 -52.91 3.12 0.18
CA VAL A 84 -53.17 4.50 0.64
C VAL A 84 -53.27 5.48 -0.53
N GLY A 85 -54.01 6.58 -0.36
CA GLY A 85 -54.31 7.47 -1.48
C GLY A 85 -54.84 8.86 -1.15
N ASN A 86 -55.43 9.49 -2.16
CA ASN A 86 -56.09 10.79 -2.06
C ASN A 86 -57.23 10.79 -1.02
N ASN A 87 -57.58 11.98 -0.51
CA ASN A 87 -58.66 12.18 0.45
C ASN A 87 -58.58 11.26 1.69
N GLY A 88 -57.35 10.96 2.14
CA GLY A 88 -57.11 10.08 3.28
C GLY A 88 -57.53 8.63 3.06
N ALA A 89 -57.67 8.16 1.81
CA ALA A 89 -58.07 6.79 1.54
C ALA A 89 -57.06 5.79 2.12
N ILE A 90 -57.57 4.82 2.89
CA ILE A 90 -56.86 3.60 3.29
C ILE A 90 -57.76 2.41 2.96
N LEU A 91 -57.22 1.42 2.26
CA LEU A 91 -57.88 0.15 2.01
C LEU A 91 -57.00 -0.99 2.51
N THR A 92 -57.64 -2.02 3.05
CA THR A 92 -56.96 -3.20 3.58
C THR A 92 -57.52 -4.48 2.98
N SER A 93 -56.66 -5.45 2.74
CA SER A 93 -57.05 -6.74 2.18
C SER A 93 -56.13 -7.85 2.68
N PRO A 94 -56.65 -8.99 3.19
CA PRO A 94 -55.81 -10.13 3.55
C PRO A 94 -55.34 -10.94 2.34
N ASP A 95 -56.05 -10.87 1.21
CA ASP A 95 -55.89 -11.74 0.03
C ASP A 95 -55.62 -10.99 -1.30
N ALA A 96 -55.59 -9.66 -1.26
CA ALA A 96 -55.60 -8.73 -2.40
C ALA A 96 -56.79 -8.86 -3.37
N ALA A 97 -57.78 -9.70 -3.05
CA ALA A 97 -58.98 -9.87 -3.84
C ALA A 97 -60.15 -9.08 -3.27
N THR A 98 -60.31 -9.09 -1.94
CA THR A 98 -61.38 -8.38 -1.24
C THR A 98 -60.81 -7.22 -0.45
N TRP A 99 -61.23 -6.00 -0.76
CA TRP A 99 -60.70 -4.78 -0.13
C TRP A 99 -61.74 -4.12 0.77
N THR A 100 -61.29 -3.66 1.94
CA THR A 100 -62.12 -2.94 2.92
C THR A 100 -61.55 -1.55 3.15
N ARG A 101 -62.37 -0.51 2.93
CA ARG A 101 -62.01 0.88 3.25
C ARG A 101 -61.93 1.07 4.77
N ARG A 102 -60.89 1.76 5.23
CA ARG A 102 -60.66 2.13 6.63
C ARG A 102 -60.70 3.64 6.79
N ASP A 103 -61.07 4.10 7.97
CA ASP A 103 -60.87 5.49 8.37
C ASP A 103 -59.39 5.69 8.70
N SER A 104 -58.77 6.72 8.12
CA SER A 104 -57.36 7.04 8.30
C SER A 104 -57.11 8.07 9.40
N GLY A 105 -58.17 8.69 9.92
CA GLY A 105 -58.10 9.81 10.86
C GLY A 105 -57.74 11.15 10.21
N THR A 106 -57.69 11.22 8.86
CA THR A 106 -57.40 12.45 8.12
C THR A 106 -58.09 12.46 6.76
N ASN A 107 -58.32 13.64 6.19
CA ASN A 107 -58.74 13.80 4.80
C ASN A 107 -57.59 14.25 3.89
N LEU A 108 -56.37 14.39 4.44
CA LEU A 108 -55.19 14.73 3.65
C LEU A 108 -54.75 13.55 2.79
N ARG A 109 -54.23 13.84 1.60
CA ARG A 109 -53.67 12.83 0.67
C ARG A 109 -52.49 12.10 1.35
N LEU A 110 -52.54 10.77 1.32
CA LEU A 110 -51.49 9.87 1.78
C LEU A 110 -50.68 9.37 0.58
N ASN A 111 -49.37 9.57 0.61
CA ASN A 111 -48.46 9.35 -0.52
C ASN A 111 -47.64 8.06 -0.43
N GLY A 112 -47.34 7.60 0.79
CA GLY A 112 -46.49 6.43 1.02
C GLY A 112 -46.95 5.63 2.24
N VAL A 113 -46.67 4.33 2.25
CA VAL A 113 -46.99 3.44 3.37
C VAL A 113 -45.96 2.32 3.49
N ALA A 114 -45.58 1.95 4.71
CA ALA A 114 -44.74 0.79 4.98
C ALA A 114 -45.20 0.05 6.25
N PHE A 115 -44.80 -1.21 6.36
CA PHE A 115 -44.96 -2.02 7.56
C PHE A 115 -43.59 -2.38 8.16
N GLY A 116 -43.49 -2.33 9.48
CA GLY A 116 -42.29 -2.69 10.22
C GLY A 116 -42.47 -2.51 11.73
N GLY A 117 -41.76 -3.32 12.53
CA GLY A 117 -41.89 -3.30 13.99
C GLY A 117 -43.33 -3.56 14.46
N ASP A 118 -44.02 -4.48 13.78
CA ASP A 118 -45.42 -4.85 14.01
C ASP A 118 -46.41 -3.68 13.90
N ARG A 119 -46.14 -2.75 12.97
CA ARG A 119 -46.97 -1.55 12.75
C ARG A 119 -46.94 -1.09 11.30
N TYR A 120 -48.04 -0.50 10.85
CA TYR A 120 -48.14 0.29 9.62
C TYR A 120 -47.93 1.77 9.89
N LEU A 121 -47.21 2.44 8.99
CA LEU A 121 -47.01 3.89 9.00
C LEU A 121 -47.26 4.43 7.58
N ALA A 122 -48.29 5.26 7.46
CA ALA A 122 -48.63 5.99 6.24
C ALA A 122 -48.21 7.46 6.36
N VAL A 123 -47.69 8.05 5.29
CA VAL A 123 -47.21 9.44 5.23
C VAL A 123 -47.87 10.21 4.10
N GLY A 124 -48.02 11.52 4.23
CA GLY A 124 -48.75 12.30 3.22
C GLY A 124 -48.45 13.79 3.17
N GLU A 125 -49.40 14.53 2.59
CA GLU A 125 -49.33 15.98 2.43
C GLU A 125 -49.25 16.71 3.77
N GLN A 126 -48.62 17.89 3.76
CA GLN A 126 -48.42 18.72 4.96
C GLN A 126 -47.72 17.99 6.12
N GLY A 127 -46.94 16.95 5.83
CA GLY A 127 -46.20 16.19 6.83
C GLY A 127 -47.08 15.31 7.73
N ILE A 128 -48.31 14.99 7.29
CA ILE A 128 -49.19 14.10 8.03
C ILE A 128 -48.61 12.67 8.09
N VAL A 129 -48.75 12.04 9.24
CA VAL A 129 -48.42 10.62 9.45
C VAL A 129 -49.63 9.94 10.09
N SER A 130 -50.02 8.77 9.60
CA SER A 130 -51.06 7.93 10.22
C SER A 130 -50.49 6.56 10.54
N THR A 131 -50.77 6.04 11.74
CA THR A 131 -50.21 4.77 12.23
C THR A 131 -51.29 3.80 12.65
N SER A 132 -51.01 2.50 12.50
CA SER A 132 -51.91 1.42 12.91
C SER A 132 -51.13 0.16 13.27
N ALA A 133 -51.49 -0.52 14.35
CA ALA A 133 -50.89 -1.81 14.72
C ALA A 133 -51.55 -3.00 14.00
N ASP A 134 -52.82 -2.86 13.58
CA ASP A 134 -53.67 -3.95 13.09
C ASP A 134 -54.16 -3.74 11.64
N GLY A 135 -53.84 -2.60 11.03
CA GLY A 135 -54.31 -2.20 9.69
C GLY A 135 -55.76 -1.75 9.67
N VAL A 136 -56.48 -1.82 10.79
CA VAL A 136 -57.91 -1.52 10.88
C VAL A 136 -58.14 -0.18 11.57
N THR A 137 -57.50 0.04 12.71
CA THR A 137 -57.65 1.25 13.52
C THR A 137 -56.45 2.17 13.27
N TRP A 138 -56.70 3.37 12.75
CA TRP A 138 -55.66 4.33 12.38
C TRP A 138 -55.73 5.60 13.22
N SER A 139 -54.56 6.13 13.56
CA SER A 139 -54.40 7.40 14.28
C SER A 139 -53.48 8.33 13.50
N ALA A 140 -54.02 9.47 13.07
CA ALA A 140 -53.27 10.50 12.34
C ALA A 140 -52.70 11.56 13.30
N ALA A 141 -51.45 11.99 13.04
CA ALA A 141 -50.76 13.05 13.76
C ALA A 141 -49.80 13.81 12.83
N ALA A 142 -49.44 15.03 13.20
CA ALA A 142 -48.42 15.81 12.49
C ALA A 142 -47.01 15.34 12.88
N SER A 143 -46.14 15.14 11.89
CA SER A 143 -44.72 14.78 12.14
C SER A 143 -43.81 15.96 12.44
N GLY A 144 -44.27 17.19 12.17
CA GLY A 144 -43.45 18.40 12.20
C GLY A 144 -42.59 18.61 10.94
N ALA A 145 -42.76 17.81 9.88
CA ALA A 145 -42.12 18.07 8.59
C ALA A 145 -42.57 19.42 8.00
N PRO A 146 -41.67 20.21 7.38
CA PRO A 146 -42.00 21.52 6.81
C PRO A 146 -42.75 21.44 5.48
N SER A 147 -42.99 20.24 4.95
CA SER A 147 -43.62 19.99 3.64
C SER A 147 -44.22 18.57 3.60
N PHE A 148 -44.68 18.14 2.43
CA PHE A 148 -45.20 16.79 2.19
C PHE A 148 -44.14 15.72 2.45
N LEU A 149 -44.59 14.56 2.93
CA LEU A 149 -43.85 13.31 2.97
C LEU A 149 -44.35 12.40 1.85
N ARG A 150 -43.44 11.64 1.25
CA ARG A 150 -43.71 10.83 0.05
C ARG A 150 -43.21 9.40 0.15
N ALA A 151 -42.10 9.19 0.84
CA ALA A 151 -41.46 7.89 0.96
C ALA A 151 -41.33 7.45 2.41
N VAL A 152 -41.40 6.13 2.65
CA VAL A 152 -41.18 5.52 3.96
C VAL A 152 -40.53 4.15 3.81
N ALA A 153 -39.51 3.87 4.62
CA ALA A 153 -38.86 2.56 4.73
C ALA A 153 -38.60 2.21 6.20
N TYR A 154 -38.36 0.93 6.50
CA TYR A 154 -38.14 0.45 7.87
C TYR A 154 -36.91 -0.46 7.97
N ARG A 155 -36.20 -0.40 9.10
CA ARG A 155 -35.14 -1.36 9.48
C ARG A 155 -35.21 -1.63 10.98
N ALA A 156 -35.06 -2.89 11.40
CA ALA A 156 -35.37 -3.33 12.76
C ALA A 156 -34.57 -2.64 13.87
N ASP A 157 -33.28 -2.38 13.64
CA ASP A 157 -32.35 -1.70 14.56
C ASP A 157 -32.50 -0.17 14.60
N VAL A 158 -33.20 0.42 13.62
CA VAL A 158 -33.33 1.87 13.44
C VAL A 158 -34.75 2.40 13.65
N GLY A 159 -35.76 1.68 13.16
CA GLY A 159 -37.12 2.16 13.01
C GLY A 159 -37.46 2.60 11.59
N PHE A 160 -38.48 3.46 11.46
CA PHE A 160 -38.93 4.05 10.21
C PHE A 160 -38.08 5.27 9.81
N VAL A 161 -37.79 5.36 8.52
CA VAL A 161 -37.18 6.51 7.85
C VAL A 161 -38.18 7.06 6.84
N LEU A 162 -38.47 8.36 6.93
CA LEU A 162 -39.45 9.05 6.10
C LEU A 162 -38.73 10.07 5.22
N GLY A 163 -39.12 10.19 3.95
CA GLY A 163 -38.56 11.12 2.99
C GLY A 163 -39.65 11.97 2.33
N GLY A 164 -39.32 13.20 1.97
CA GLY A 164 -40.28 14.10 1.32
C GLY A 164 -39.67 15.37 0.75
N GLY A 165 -40.52 16.38 0.60
CA GLY A 165 -40.16 17.67 0.02
C GLY A 165 -39.20 18.48 0.89
N ASN A 166 -38.54 19.47 0.28
CA ASN A 166 -37.59 20.37 0.95
C ASN A 166 -36.45 19.63 1.68
N GLN A 167 -35.90 18.59 1.03
CA GLN A 167 -34.74 17.83 1.53
C GLN A 167 -35.00 17.17 2.91
N THR A 168 -36.25 16.80 3.19
CA THR A 168 -36.64 16.30 4.50
C THR A 168 -36.40 14.79 4.59
N ILE A 169 -35.57 14.38 5.57
CA ILE A 169 -35.55 13.02 6.11
C ILE A 169 -35.96 13.07 7.59
N LEU A 170 -36.89 12.21 8.00
CA LEU A 170 -37.25 12.01 9.41
C LEU A 170 -36.94 10.57 9.83
N VAL A 171 -36.57 10.37 11.09
CA VAL A 171 -36.39 9.04 11.69
C VAL A 171 -37.28 8.91 12.91
N THR A 172 -37.95 7.77 13.05
CA THR A 172 -38.79 7.45 14.21
C THR A 172 -38.76 5.95 14.52
N THR A 173 -38.73 5.59 15.79
CA THR A 173 -38.83 4.19 16.25
C THR A 173 -40.26 3.77 16.56
N ASP A 174 -41.15 4.74 16.79
CA ASP A 174 -42.50 4.52 17.31
C ASP A 174 -43.60 5.17 16.46
N GLY A 175 -43.26 5.86 15.37
CA GLY A 175 -44.25 6.53 14.51
C GLY A 175 -44.97 7.72 15.16
N VAL A 176 -44.50 8.19 16.32
CA VAL A 176 -45.09 9.33 17.05
C VAL A 176 -44.03 10.38 17.35
N HIS A 177 -42.80 9.98 17.67
CA HIS A 177 -41.67 10.88 17.93
C HIS A 177 -40.72 10.89 16.73
N PHE A 178 -40.53 12.06 16.13
CA PHE A 178 -39.75 12.22 14.89
C PHE A 178 -38.49 13.04 15.12
N LYS A 179 -37.37 12.57 14.59
CA LYS A 179 -36.10 13.30 14.56
C LYS A 179 -35.77 13.69 13.13
N ARG A 180 -35.62 15.00 12.88
CA ARG A 180 -35.19 15.50 11.57
C ARG A 180 -33.70 15.18 11.32
N ARG A 181 -33.42 14.78 10.08
CA ARG A 181 -32.09 14.54 9.51
C ARG A 181 -32.02 15.26 8.17
N GLY A 182 -30.86 15.85 7.87
CA GLY A 182 -30.61 16.54 6.61
C GLY A 182 -29.88 15.62 5.63
N ILE A 183 -30.24 15.72 4.36
CA ILE A 183 -29.43 15.22 3.25
C ILE A 183 -29.08 16.45 2.38
N LEU A 184 -27.80 16.63 2.05
CA LEU A 184 -27.33 17.78 1.24
C LEU A 184 -27.65 17.54 -0.25
N THR A 185 -28.93 17.60 -0.63
CA THR A 185 -29.38 17.35 -2.01
C THR A 185 -30.16 18.53 -2.55
N HIS A 186 -30.34 18.58 -3.87
CA HIS A 186 -30.96 19.71 -4.57
C HIS A 186 -32.42 19.42 -4.98
N GLY A 187 -33.01 18.29 -4.53
CA GLY A 187 -34.30 17.79 -4.99
C GLY A 187 -35.08 16.98 -3.95
N ASN A 188 -36.37 16.75 -4.20
CA ASN A 188 -37.26 16.02 -3.29
C ASN A 188 -36.87 14.54 -3.16
N VAL A 189 -37.06 13.95 -1.97
CA VAL A 189 -36.95 12.49 -1.78
C VAL A 189 -38.29 11.87 -2.14
N GLU A 190 -38.32 11.14 -3.25
CA GLU A 190 -39.55 10.57 -3.81
C GLU A 190 -39.72 9.10 -3.46
N ALA A 191 -38.61 8.37 -3.24
CA ALA A 191 -38.63 6.95 -2.95
C ALA A 191 -37.58 6.56 -1.90
N LEU A 192 -37.93 5.61 -1.03
CA LEU A 192 -37.06 5.03 -0.01
C LEU A 192 -37.22 3.52 -0.01
N PHE A 193 -36.12 2.81 0.20
CA PHE A 193 -36.09 1.35 0.33
C PHE A 193 -35.03 0.94 1.35
N CYS A 194 -35.20 -0.21 2.00
CA CYS A 194 -34.17 -0.81 2.84
C CYS A 194 -34.01 -2.29 2.50
N ASP A 195 -32.78 -2.75 2.31
CA ASP A 195 -32.47 -4.17 2.04
C ASP A 195 -32.25 -5.02 3.31
N GLY A 196 -32.59 -4.47 4.48
CA GLY A 196 -32.32 -5.05 5.79
C GLY A 196 -31.01 -4.56 6.41
N THR A 197 -30.09 -4.01 5.61
CA THR A 197 -28.81 -3.48 6.08
C THR A 197 -28.61 -2.01 5.76
N THR A 198 -28.99 -1.59 4.56
CA THR A 198 -28.71 -0.28 4.00
C THR A 198 -30.02 0.37 3.56
N PHE A 199 -30.18 1.66 3.85
CA PHE A 199 -31.23 2.48 3.29
C PHE A 199 -30.80 3.03 1.94
N PHE A 200 -31.73 3.11 1.02
CA PHE A 200 -31.56 3.69 -0.31
C PHE A 200 -32.63 4.77 -0.50
N ALA A 201 -32.24 5.91 -1.03
CA ALA A 201 -33.13 7.00 -1.39
C ALA A 201 -32.98 7.34 -2.86
N ALA A 202 -34.10 7.66 -3.51
CA ALA A 202 -34.11 8.22 -4.84
C ALA A 202 -35.10 9.39 -4.95
N GLY A 203 -34.89 10.27 -5.92
CA GLY A 203 -35.70 11.48 -6.02
C GLY A 203 -35.46 12.34 -7.26
N GLU A 204 -35.83 13.60 -7.14
CA GLU A 204 -35.68 14.60 -8.20
C GLU A 204 -34.21 14.90 -8.50
N SER A 205 -33.94 15.38 -9.72
CA SER A 205 -32.60 15.76 -10.17
C SER A 205 -31.60 14.60 -10.06
N GLU A 206 -32.06 13.40 -10.41
CA GLU A 206 -31.28 12.15 -10.34
C GLU A 206 -30.73 11.80 -8.96
N LEU A 207 -31.39 12.30 -7.89
CA LEU A 207 -31.04 11.94 -6.53
C LEU A 207 -31.01 10.41 -6.38
N THR A 208 -29.85 9.90 -6.00
CA THR A 208 -29.62 8.53 -5.54
C THR A 208 -28.68 8.59 -4.34
N ALA A 209 -29.09 8.03 -3.21
CA ALA A 209 -28.32 8.07 -1.98
C ALA A 209 -28.44 6.77 -1.17
N THR A 210 -27.42 6.46 -0.37
CA THR A 210 -27.39 5.29 0.51
C THR A 210 -26.99 5.67 1.94
N ALA A 211 -27.46 4.89 2.91
CA ALA A 211 -27.12 5.09 4.32
C ALA A 211 -27.19 3.77 5.11
N THR A 212 -26.07 3.34 5.70
CA THR A 212 -26.07 2.28 6.73
C THR A 212 -26.45 2.85 8.10
N ASP A 213 -26.21 4.14 8.32
CA ASP A 213 -26.71 4.92 9.44
C ASP A 213 -27.55 6.07 8.88
N PRO A 214 -28.86 6.16 9.16
CA PRO A 214 -29.74 7.21 8.61
C PRO A 214 -29.36 8.64 9.04
N ARG A 215 -28.37 8.80 9.93
CA ARG A 215 -27.74 10.10 10.25
C ARG A 215 -26.75 10.55 9.17
N HIS A 216 -26.23 9.64 8.34
CA HIS A 216 -25.19 9.89 7.34
C HIS A 216 -25.58 9.27 5.99
N TRP A 217 -25.90 10.12 5.01
CA TRP A 217 -26.28 9.70 3.67
C TRP A 217 -25.17 10.00 2.66
N THR A 218 -24.81 9.00 1.86
CA THR A 218 -23.86 9.11 0.74
C THR A 218 -24.64 9.26 -0.56
N VAL A 219 -24.40 10.33 -1.33
CA VAL A 219 -25.11 10.63 -2.59
C VAL A 219 -24.23 10.21 -3.78
N ALA A 220 -24.76 9.41 -4.70
CA ALA A 220 -23.96 8.78 -5.77
C ALA A 220 -23.59 9.74 -6.92
N TYR A 221 -24.39 10.79 -7.20
CA TYR A 221 -24.14 11.73 -8.31
C TYR A 221 -24.45 13.20 -7.99
N PRO A 222 -23.58 13.93 -7.27
CA PRO A 222 -23.83 15.36 -7.05
C PRO A 222 -23.58 16.32 -8.26
N TRP A 223 -23.34 15.85 -9.52
CA TRP A 223 -22.65 16.63 -10.60
C TRP A 223 -23.46 17.03 -11.84
N ILE A 224 -24.76 16.82 -11.93
CA ILE A 224 -25.46 17.16 -13.18
C ILE A 224 -25.64 18.67 -13.26
N SER A 225 -25.13 19.25 -14.36
CA SER A 225 -25.31 20.66 -14.71
C SER A 225 -26.79 21.03 -14.62
N PRO A 226 -27.16 22.25 -14.15
CA PRO A 226 -28.53 22.75 -14.20
C PRO A 226 -29.13 22.84 -15.62
N SER A 227 -28.36 22.53 -16.66
CA SER A 227 -28.76 22.59 -18.06
C SER A 227 -28.93 21.19 -18.67
N ASP A 228 -30.20 20.86 -18.95
CA ASP A 228 -30.73 19.97 -20.00
C ASP A 228 -31.22 18.54 -19.67
N TRP A 229 -31.08 18.01 -18.44
CA TRP A 229 -31.69 16.70 -18.08
C TRP A 229 -32.33 16.69 -16.66
N TYR A 230 -33.63 16.96 -16.57
CA TYR A 230 -34.37 16.79 -15.30
C TYR A 230 -34.94 15.37 -15.19
N ALA A 231 -34.23 14.42 -14.60
CA ALA A 231 -34.78 13.09 -14.32
C ALA A 231 -35.36 12.98 -12.90
N TYR A 232 -36.54 12.36 -12.81
CA TYR A 232 -37.35 12.19 -11.61
C TYR A 232 -37.46 10.70 -11.30
N PHE A 233 -36.70 10.20 -10.32
CA PHE A 233 -36.89 8.84 -9.82
C PHE A 233 -38.05 8.80 -8.83
N ARG A 234 -39.01 7.90 -9.06
CA ARG A 234 -40.25 7.76 -8.25
C ARG A 234 -40.36 6.41 -7.55
N GLY A 235 -39.65 5.40 -8.03
CA GLY A 235 -39.60 4.09 -7.39
C GLY A 235 -38.17 3.61 -7.22
N ILE A 236 -37.92 2.86 -6.15
CA ILE A 236 -36.64 2.21 -5.89
C ILE A 236 -36.87 0.84 -5.24
N THR A 237 -36.14 -0.16 -5.69
CA THR A 237 -36.10 -1.49 -5.08
C THR A 237 -34.69 -2.07 -5.18
N ARG A 238 -34.47 -3.20 -4.54
CA ARG A 238 -33.29 -4.05 -4.77
C ARG A 238 -33.74 -5.41 -5.29
N PHE A 239 -33.00 -5.91 -6.27
CA PHE A 239 -33.15 -7.26 -6.78
C PHE A 239 -31.76 -7.89 -6.85
N ASN A 240 -31.54 -8.96 -6.06
CA ASN A 240 -30.22 -9.53 -5.82
C ASN A 240 -29.24 -8.45 -5.31
N ASP A 241 -28.11 -8.28 -5.99
CA ASP A 241 -27.08 -7.28 -5.65
C ASP A 241 -27.25 -5.95 -6.40
N THR A 242 -28.39 -5.77 -7.09
CA THR A 242 -28.65 -4.62 -7.95
C THR A 242 -29.76 -3.76 -7.37
N THR A 243 -29.45 -2.48 -7.15
CA THR A 243 -30.46 -1.45 -6.89
C THR A 243 -31.07 -1.00 -8.21
N ILE A 244 -32.40 -0.89 -8.23
CA ILE A 244 -33.19 -0.53 -9.41
C ILE A 244 -34.03 0.69 -9.05
N CYS A 245 -33.75 1.81 -9.68
CA CYS A 245 -34.59 3.02 -9.63
C CYS A 245 -35.44 3.10 -10.90
N VAL A 246 -36.67 3.63 -10.81
CA VAL A 246 -37.53 3.89 -11.96
C VAL A 246 -38.04 5.32 -11.94
N GLY A 247 -38.24 5.91 -13.12
CA GLY A 247 -38.59 7.32 -13.22
C GLY A 247 -38.93 7.81 -14.62
N GLN A 248 -38.88 9.12 -14.80
CA GLN A 248 -39.12 9.83 -16.06
C GLN A 248 -38.09 10.95 -16.26
N SER A 249 -37.75 11.29 -17.51
CA SER A 249 -36.95 12.48 -17.86
C SER A 249 -37.84 13.69 -18.23
N GLY A 250 -37.34 14.92 -18.03
CA GLY A 250 -38.07 16.18 -18.18
C GLY A 250 -37.60 17.03 -19.38
N ARG A 251 -38.59 17.63 -20.08
CA ARG A 251 -38.56 18.59 -21.23
C ARG A 251 -37.45 18.39 -22.29
N GLY A 252 -37.85 17.91 -23.47
CA GLY A 252 -37.11 18.06 -24.73
C GLY A 252 -36.63 16.75 -25.36
N ASN A 253 -36.52 15.68 -24.57
CA ASN A 253 -36.31 14.32 -25.06
C ASN A 253 -37.62 13.51 -25.01
N PRO A 254 -37.78 12.47 -25.86
CA PRO A 254 -38.88 11.52 -25.71
C PRO A 254 -38.90 10.96 -24.27
N LEU A 255 -40.09 10.62 -23.78
CA LEU A 255 -40.32 10.17 -22.40
C LEU A 255 -39.67 8.78 -22.20
N GLU A 256 -38.40 8.75 -21.81
CA GLU A 256 -37.65 7.50 -21.64
C GLU A 256 -37.75 6.97 -20.20
N PRO A 257 -38.01 5.66 -20.00
CA PRO A 257 -37.89 5.02 -18.69
C PRO A 257 -36.42 4.93 -18.28
N ILE A 258 -36.11 5.27 -17.03
CA ILE A 258 -34.73 5.29 -16.51
C ILE A 258 -34.56 4.16 -15.49
N PHE A 259 -33.54 3.30 -15.66
CA PHE A 259 -33.09 2.30 -14.68
C PHE A 259 -31.59 2.46 -14.45
N CYS A 260 -31.10 2.53 -13.20
CA CYS A 260 -29.71 2.91 -12.97
C CYS A 260 -28.96 2.13 -11.87
N ARG A 261 -27.83 1.52 -12.29
CA ARG A 261 -26.61 1.18 -11.51
C ARG A 261 -25.43 1.97 -12.11
N GLY A 262 -25.52 3.30 -12.04
CA GLY A 262 -24.52 4.25 -12.54
C GLY A 262 -24.57 4.62 -14.03
N TYR A 263 -25.54 4.10 -14.79
CA TYR A 263 -25.88 4.55 -16.14
C TYR A 263 -27.39 4.46 -16.38
N VAL A 264 -27.93 5.41 -17.15
CA VAL A 264 -29.27 5.36 -17.75
C VAL A 264 -29.33 4.15 -18.68
N VAL A 265 -29.98 3.07 -18.27
CA VAL A 265 -30.37 2.01 -19.21
C VAL A 265 -31.56 2.54 -20.00
N LYS A 266 -31.30 2.99 -21.22
CA LYS A 266 -32.33 3.26 -22.21
C LYS A 266 -33.01 1.92 -22.53
N VAL A 267 -34.27 1.78 -22.14
CA VAL A 267 -35.11 0.71 -22.68
C VAL A 267 -35.59 1.18 -24.04
N ASP A 268 -35.58 0.30 -25.04
CA ASP A 268 -36.14 0.53 -26.38
C ASP A 268 -37.69 0.68 -26.39
N ASN A 269 -38.26 1.19 -25.31
CA ASN A 269 -39.67 1.57 -25.20
C ASN A 269 -39.79 3.07 -24.89
N PRO A 270 -39.66 3.95 -25.91
CA PRO A 270 -39.43 5.39 -25.77
C PRO A 270 -40.65 6.23 -25.31
N ALA A 271 -41.68 5.61 -24.71
CA ALA A 271 -42.89 6.31 -24.25
C ALA A 271 -43.29 6.03 -22.80
N ALA A 272 -42.66 5.08 -22.10
CA ALA A 272 -43.13 4.63 -20.79
C ALA A 272 -42.59 5.51 -19.64
N ARG A 273 -43.49 6.30 -19.01
CA ARG A 273 -43.20 6.99 -17.74
C ARG A 273 -43.47 6.02 -16.59
N LEU A 274 -42.48 5.76 -15.73
CA LEU A 274 -42.62 4.80 -14.62
C LEU A 274 -42.79 5.52 -13.28
N ALA A 275 -43.60 4.95 -12.40
CA ALA A 275 -43.97 5.53 -11.11
C ALA A 275 -43.49 4.70 -9.92
N ALA A 276 -43.52 3.37 -10.00
CA ALA A 276 -43.12 2.49 -8.90
C ALA A 276 -42.51 1.18 -9.40
N VAL A 277 -41.75 0.52 -8.54
CA VAL A 277 -41.08 -0.74 -8.83
C VAL A 277 -41.09 -1.64 -7.60
N ALA A 278 -41.30 -2.92 -7.80
CA ALA A 278 -41.24 -3.95 -6.77
C ALA A 278 -40.50 -5.18 -7.29
N ALA A 279 -39.83 -5.89 -6.38
CA ALA A 279 -39.13 -7.12 -6.69
C ALA A 279 -39.76 -8.31 -5.94
N SER A 280 -39.93 -9.43 -6.63
CA SER A 280 -40.07 -10.75 -6.02
C SER A 280 -38.70 -11.41 -5.87
N ALA A 281 -38.67 -12.68 -5.45
CA ALA A 281 -37.44 -13.48 -5.45
C ALA A 281 -36.90 -13.74 -6.87
N ASN A 282 -37.77 -13.71 -7.89
CA ASN A 282 -37.43 -14.18 -9.24
C ASN A 282 -37.46 -13.07 -10.29
N GLU A 283 -38.18 -11.97 -10.05
CA GLU A 283 -38.38 -10.93 -11.04
C GLU A 283 -38.63 -9.57 -10.42
N VAL A 284 -38.58 -8.55 -11.27
CA VAL A 284 -38.85 -7.16 -10.97
C VAL A 284 -39.96 -6.69 -11.87
N VAL A 285 -40.94 -6.02 -11.28
CA VAL A 285 -42.06 -5.39 -11.96
C VAL A 285 -41.95 -3.89 -11.76
N ALA A 286 -42.01 -3.13 -12.84
CA ALA A 286 -42.17 -1.68 -12.82
C ALA A 286 -43.54 -1.31 -13.40
N VAL A 287 -44.22 -0.37 -12.75
CA VAL A 287 -45.53 0.14 -13.18
C VAL A 287 -45.47 1.63 -13.44
N GLY A 288 -46.36 2.13 -14.29
CA GLY A 288 -46.31 3.51 -14.73
C GLY A 288 -47.62 4.06 -15.29
N PHE A 289 -47.45 5.18 -15.99
CA PHE A 289 -48.54 5.95 -16.59
C PHE A 289 -49.15 5.20 -17.78
N GLU A 290 -50.38 5.54 -18.14
CA GLU A 290 -51.11 4.91 -19.25
C GLU A 290 -51.28 3.39 -19.09
N GLY A 291 -51.30 2.91 -17.84
CA GLY A 291 -51.42 1.49 -17.51
C GLY A 291 -50.18 0.65 -17.85
N VAL A 292 -49.01 1.25 -18.07
CA VAL A 292 -47.79 0.51 -18.42
C VAL A 292 -47.35 -0.41 -17.27
N ILE A 293 -47.08 -1.68 -17.60
CA ILE A 293 -46.40 -2.64 -16.73
C ILE A 293 -45.23 -3.24 -17.51
N LEU A 294 -44.03 -3.14 -16.92
CA LEU A 294 -42.81 -3.75 -17.42
C LEU A 294 -42.37 -4.85 -16.47
N ARG A 295 -41.94 -5.98 -17.03
CA ARG A 295 -41.43 -7.14 -16.31
C ARG A 295 -39.99 -7.42 -16.71
N SER A 296 -39.13 -7.66 -15.72
CA SER A 296 -37.75 -8.10 -15.96
C SER A 296 -37.69 -9.57 -16.34
N VAL A 297 -36.90 -9.94 -17.34
CA VAL A 297 -36.45 -11.32 -17.55
C VAL A 297 -35.04 -11.46 -16.97
N PRO A 298 -34.82 -12.28 -15.92
CA PRO A 298 -33.48 -12.48 -15.36
C PRO A 298 -32.54 -13.12 -16.39
N PRO A 299 -31.24 -12.79 -16.39
CA PRO A 299 -30.26 -13.46 -17.24
C PRO A 299 -30.19 -14.96 -16.89
N GLN A 300 -30.63 -15.82 -17.81
CA GLN A 300 -30.59 -17.28 -17.70
C GLN A 300 -29.18 -17.81 -18.00
N THR A 301 -28.17 -17.23 -17.36
CA THR A 301 -26.75 -17.49 -17.66
C THR A 301 -26.01 -17.97 -16.42
N SER A 302 -24.96 -18.77 -16.64
CA SER A 302 -24.01 -19.17 -15.60
C SER A 302 -23.32 -17.95 -14.97
N PRO A 303 -22.70 -18.10 -13.79
CA PRO A 303 -21.95 -17.02 -13.14
C PRO A 303 -20.79 -16.52 -14.01
N GLY A 304 -20.51 -15.22 -13.93
CA GLY A 304 -19.49 -14.57 -14.75
C GLY A 304 -18.08 -14.67 -14.19
N VAL A 305 -17.24 -13.74 -14.64
CA VAL A 305 -15.90 -13.47 -14.10
C VAL A 305 -15.94 -13.45 -12.57
N ILE A 306 -15.01 -14.18 -11.94
CA ILE A 306 -14.87 -14.23 -10.48
C ILE A 306 -13.59 -13.50 -10.11
N ASP A 307 -13.72 -12.59 -9.15
CA ASP A 307 -12.60 -11.87 -8.53
C ASP A 307 -12.51 -12.23 -7.05
N VAL A 308 -11.29 -12.24 -6.52
CA VAL A 308 -11.02 -12.56 -5.12
C VAL A 308 -10.16 -11.47 -4.50
N THR A 309 -10.64 -10.84 -3.43
CA THR A 309 -9.88 -9.85 -2.65
C THR A 309 -9.25 -10.51 -1.42
N VAL A 310 -8.12 -9.95 -0.97
CA VAL A 310 -7.37 -10.41 0.20
C VAL A 310 -7.38 -9.31 1.24
N SER A 311 -7.84 -9.61 2.45
CA SER A 311 -7.78 -8.70 3.60
C SER A 311 -6.83 -9.25 4.66
N GLY A 312 -5.97 -8.38 5.20
CA GLY A 312 -4.87 -8.72 6.12
C GLY A 312 -3.48 -8.52 5.50
N PRO A 313 -2.38 -8.89 6.21
CA PRO A 313 -0.99 -8.62 5.81
C PRO A 313 -0.48 -9.41 4.57
N GLY A 314 -1.38 -9.94 3.74
CA GLY A 314 -1.09 -10.71 2.53
C GLY A 314 -0.93 -12.23 2.76
N LEU A 315 -1.05 -13.02 1.68
CA LEU A 315 -0.92 -14.49 1.66
C LEU A 315 0.54 -14.94 1.83
N TYR A 316 1.10 -14.74 3.04
CA TYR A 316 2.44 -15.17 3.41
C TYR A 316 2.40 -16.13 4.60
N VAL A 317 3.37 -17.04 4.69
CA VAL A 317 3.60 -17.86 5.89
C VAL A 317 3.68 -16.95 7.13
N GLY A 318 2.93 -17.31 8.18
CA GLY A 318 2.80 -16.58 9.44
C GLY A 318 1.56 -15.69 9.52
N ASN A 319 0.96 -15.32 8.38
CA ASN A 319 -0.16 -14.38 8.35
C ASN A 319 -1.52 -15.06 8.48
N ARG A 320 -2.45 -14.39 9.16
CA ARG A 320 -3.88 -14.67 9.12
C ARG A 320 -4.52 -13.77 8.06
N VAL A 321 -5.30 -14.33 7.15
CA VAL A 321 -5.91 -13.59 6.03
C VAL A 321 -7.35 -14.02 5.80
N THR A 322 -8.17 -13.12 5.26
CA THR A 322 -9.52 -13.44 4.79
C THR A 322 -9.64 -13.15 3.29
N LEU A 323 -10.04 -14.18 2.54
CA LEU A 323 -10.34 -14.11 1.12
C LEU A 323 -11.83 -13.82 0.92
N SER A 324 -12.18 -12.95 -0.02
CA SER A 324 -13.59 -12.67 -0.36
C SER A 324 -13.80 -12.81 -1.86
N ALA A 325 -14.74 -13.66 -2.26
CA ALA A 325 -15.04 -13.95 -3.66
C ALA A 325 -16.29 -13.23 -4.15
N TRP A 326 -16.20 -12.61 -5.32
CA TRP A 326 -17.31 -11.94 -6.00
C TRP A 326 -17.41 -12.42 -7.44
N SER A 327 -18.63 -12.44 -8.00
CA SER A 327 -18.88 -12.84 -9.40
C SER A 327 -19.69 -11.76 -10.13
N SER A 328 -19.19 -11.36 -11.30
CA SER A 328 -19.66 -10.17 -12.03
C SER A 328 -21.04 -10.26 -12.66
N ASN A 329 -21.56 -11.46 -12.93
CA ASN A 329 -22.91 -11.68 -13.51
C ASN A 329 -23.46 -13.09 -13.20
N GLY A 330 -24.60 -13.47 -13.81
CA GLY A 330 -25.26 -14.77 -13.68
C GLY A 330 -26.50 -14.79 -12.77
N ALA A 331 -27.43 -15.70 -13.04
CA ALA A 331 -28.65 -15.90 -12.25
C ALA A 331 -28.37 -16.22 -10.77
N THR A 332 -29.30 -15.85 -9.90
CA THR A 332 -29.34 -16.14 -8.46
C THR A 332 -30.38 -17.24 -8.14
N PRO A 333 -30.32 -17.89 -6.96
CA PRO A 333 -29.28 -17.79 -5.92
C PRO A 333 -27.94 -18.36 -6.39
N LYS A 334 -26.85 -17.74 -5.91
CA LYS A 334 -25.48 -18.20 -6.14
C LYS A 334 -25.02 -19.04 -4.95
N THR A 335 -24.28 -20.10 -5.24
CA THR A 335 -23.64 -20.97 -4.25
C THR A 335 -22.13 -20.89 -4.43
N TYR A 336 -21.40 -20.91 -3.32
CA TYR A 336 -19.94 -20.77 -3.31
C TYR A 336 -19.31 -22.08 -2.84
N GLN A 337 -18.13 -22.38 -3.35
CA GLN A 337 -17.29 -23.46 -2.88
C GLN A 337 -15.83 -23.07 -3.05
N TRP A 338 -15.10 -22.91 -1.96
CA TRP A 338 -13.67 -22.66 -2.00
C TRP A 338 -12.89 -23.93 -2.32
N LEU A 339 -11.83 -23.77 -3.10
CA LEU A 339 -10.91 -24.83 -3.50
C LEU A 339 -9.49 -24.51 -3.05
N ARG A 340 -8.77 -25.55 -2.62
CA ARG A 340 -7.35 -25.57 -2.29
C ARG A 340 -6.64 -26.42 -3.35
N SER A 341 -5.84 -25.81 -4.20
CA SER A 341 -5.14 -26.43 -5.33
C SER A 341 -6.09 -27.30 -6.18
N GLY A 342 -7.26 -26.75 -6.51
CA GLY A 342 -8.32 -27.42 -7.29
C GLY A 342 -9.20 -28.41 -6.51
N VAL A 343 -8.91 -28.68 -5.23
CA VAL A 343 -9.70 -29.60 -4.38
C VAL A 343 -10.65 -28.82 -3.47
N ALA A 344 -11.92 -29.21 -3.39
CA ALA A 344 -12.90 -28.54 -2.55
C ALA A 344 -12.52 -28.57 -1.05
N ILE A 345 -12.57 -27.41 -0.40
CA ILE A 345 -12.39 -27.29 1.06
C ILE A 345 -13.73 -27.58 1.72
N ALA A 346 -13.78 -28.62 2.55
CA ALA A 346 -15.01 -29.05 3.21
C ALA A 346 -15.63 -27.91 4.05
N GLY A 347 -16.93 -27.67 3.85
CA GLY A 347 -17.70 -26.65 4.59
C GLY A 347 -17.47 -25.20 4.15
N ALA A 348 -16.47 -24.91 3.31
CA ALA A 348 -16.15 -23.57 2.84
C ALA A 348 -17.10 -23.13 1.70
N THR A 349 -18.36 -22.88 2.06
CA THR A 349 -19.46 -22.57 1.12
C THR A 349 -19.98 -21.14 1.21
N ALA A 350 -19.34 -20.30 2.02
CA ALA A 350 -19.61 -18.87 2.11
C ALA A 350 -18.86 -18.09 1.00
N SER A 351 -19.29 -16.86 0.75
CA SER A 351 -18.58 -15.92 -0.14
C SER A 351 -17.22 -15.47 0.39
N THR A 352 -16.88 -15.84 1.63
CA THR A 352 -15.59 -15.53 2.29
C THR A 352 -14.93 -16.80 2.83
N LEU A 353 -13.60 -16.78 2.93
CA LEU A 353 -12.78 -17.83 3.54
C LEU A 353 -11.70 -17.20 4.42
N THR A 354 -11.73 -17.48 5.72
CA THR A 354 -10.67 -17.08 6.65
C THR A 354 -9.65 -18.21 6.79
N LEU A 355 -8.38 -17.89 6.55
CA LEU A 355 -7.25 -18.78 6.74
C LEU A 355 -6.56 -18.43 8.07
N GLY A 356 -6.17 -19.45 8.83
CA GLY A 356 -5.34 -19.29 10.03
C GLY A 356 -3.93 -18.77 9.70
N PRO A 357 -3.04 -18.61 10.69
CA PRO A 357 -1.63 -18.32 10.38
C PRO A 357 -1.09 -19.38 9.42
N LEU A 358 -0.74 -18.97 8.21
CA LEU A 358 -0.29 -19.86 7.15
C LEU A 358 1.05 -20.50 7.56
N SER A 359 1.23 -21.79 7.31
CA SER A 359 2.44 -22.54 7.66
C SER A 359 3.40 -22.64 6.46
N PRO A 360 4.68 -23.00 6.67
CA PRO A 360 5.61 -23.29 5.57
C PRO A 360 5.08 -24.35 4.59
N ALA A 361 4.25 -25.29 5.06
CA ALA A 361 3.62 -26.32 4.23
C ALA A 361 2.52 -25.79 3.31
N ASP A 362 2.06 -24.56 3.54
CA ASP A 362 1.06 -23.91 2.69
C ASP A 362 1.68 -23.20 1.49
N VAL A 363 3.01 -23.03 1.41
CA VAL A 363 3.68 -22.35 0.28
C VAL A 363 3.36 -23.03 -1.05
N GLY A 364 3.00 -22.22 -2.05
CA GLY A 364 2.60 -22.68 -3.38
C GLY A 364 1.17 -23.24 -3.44
N VAL A 365 0.47 -23.36 -2.30
CA VAL A 365 -0.94 -23.73 -2.29
C VAL A 365 -1.77 -22.61 -2.91
N GLU A 366 -2.63 -23.01 -3.84
CA GLU A 366 -3.46 -22.11 -4.62
C GLU A 366 -4.89 -22.07 -4.07
N TYR A 367 -5.46 -20.87 -3.93
CA TYR A 367 -6.86 -20.72 -3.54
C TYR A 367 -7.70 -20.20 -4.71
N GLN A 368 -8.85 -20.85 -4.90
CA GLN A 368 -9.85 -20.51 -5.90
C GLN A 368 -11.25 -20.56 -5.28
N CYS A 369 -12.21 -19.89 -5.90
CA CYS A 369 -13.61 -20.02 -5.54
C CYS A 369 -14.42 -20.42 -6.77
N LYS A 370 -15.21 -21.50 -6.64
CA LYS A 370 -16.23 -21.88 -7.62
C LYS A 370 -17.56 -21.27 -7.21
N VAL A 371 -18.15 -20.50 -8.11
CA VAL A 371 -19.49 -19.92 -7.94
C VAL A 371 -20.43 -20.63 -8.90
N SER A 372 -21.55 -21.15 -8.40
CA SER A 372 -22.52 -21.93 -9.17
C SER A 372 -23.94 -21.39 -9.02
N ASN A 373 -24.74 -21.55 -10.08
CA ASN A 373 -26.18 -21.33 -10.09
C ASN A 373 -26.88 -22.43 -10.91
N ALA A 374 -28.19 -22.32 -11.12
CA ALA A 374 -28.98 -23.30 -11.87
C ALA A 374 -28.56 -23.48 -13.36
N TYR A 375 -27.77 -22.56 -13.91
CA TYR A 375 -27.38 -22.51 -15.33
C TYR A 375 -25.91 -22.84 -15.56
N GLY A 376 -25.14 -23.10 -14.49
CA GLY A 376 -23.76 -23.54 -14.58
C GLY A 376 -22.88 -23.00 -13.46
N SER A 377 -21.57 -23.10 -13.65
CA SER A 377 -20.58 -22.68 -12.66
C SER A 377 -19.34 -22.12 -13.31
N THR A 378 -18.72 -21.16 -12.64
CA THR A 378 -17.43 -20.58 -13.01
C THR A 378 -16.48 -20.68 -11.82
N THR A 379 -15.18 -20.78 -12.06
CA THR A 379 -14.14 -20.82 -11.02
C THR A 379 -13.14 -19.68 -11.27
N GLY A 380 -12.76 -18.94 -10.24
CA GLY A 380 -11.76 -17.86 -10.33
C GLY A 380 -10.76 -17.86 -9.18
N PRO A 381 -9.80 -16.91 -9.18
CA PRO A 381 -9.86 -15.61 -9.87
C PRO A 381 -9.59 -15.63 -11.39
N ASN A 382 -10.16 -14.67 -12.13
CA ASN A 382 -10.06 -14.54 -13.59
C ASN A 382 -8.82 -13.78 -14.08
N SER A 383 -7.94 -13.32 -13.17
CA SER A 383 -6.68 -12.62 -13.48
C SER A 383 -5.62 -13.52 -14.14
N GLY A 384 -5.95 -14.79 -14.43
CA GLY A 384 -5.04 -15.75 -15.07
C GLY A 384 -3.97 -16.34 -14.14
N LEU A 385 -3.91 -15.91 -12.88
CA LEU A 385 -3.00 -16.45 -11.87
C LEU A 385 -3.78 -16.83 -10.60
N PRO A 386 -3.66 -18.07 -10.09
CA PRO A 386 -4.24 -18.46 -8.82
C PRO A 386 -3.62 -17.68 -7.64
N LEU A 387 -4.37 -17.52 -6.55
CA LEU A 387 -3.86 -16.93 -5.32
C LEU A 387 -2.98 -17.94 -4.59
N SER A 388 -1.68 -17.93 -4.90
CA SER A 388 -0.72 -18.81 -4.25
C SER A 388 -0.21 -18.22 -2.94
N VAL A 389 -0.17 -19.04 -1.89
CA VAL A 389 0.53 -18.71 -0.65
C VAL A 389 2.02 -18.59 -0.94
N ARG A 390 2.62 -17.53 -0.44
CA ARG A 390 4.04 -17.24 -0.63
C ARG A 390 4.82 -17.61 0.63
N PRO A 391 6.12 -17.97 0.52
CA PRO A 391 7.00 -18.09 1.68
C PRO A 391 6.93 -16.82 2.54
N ALA A 392 7.21 -16.93 3.84
CA ALA A 392 7.44 -15.72 4.64
C ALA A 392 8.47 -14.85 3.90
N PRO A 393 8.28 -13.52 3.84
CA PRO A 393 9.16 -12.65 3.06
C PRO A 393 10.63 -12.93 3.39
N THR A 394 11.40 -13.37 2.40
CA THR A 394 12.82 -13.63 2.60
C THR A 394 13.51 -12.31 2.92
N PRO A 395 14.28 -12.21 4.00
CA PRO A 395 14.97 -10.96 4.32
C PRO A 395 16.13 -10.68 3.34
N GLY A 396 15.79 -10.01 2.24
CA GLY A 396 16.69 -9.64 1.15
C GLY A 396 15.99 -8.80 0.08
N ASP A 397 14.65 -8.82 0.06
CA ASP A 397 13.86 -7.94 -0.81
C ASP A 397 14.12 -6.46 -0.49
N LEU A 398 14.47 -5.68 -1.51
CA LEU A 398 14.60 -4.22 -1.41
C LEU A 398 13.28 -3.55 -0.97
N ILE A 399 12.17 -4.13 -1.40
CA ILE A 399 10.81 -3.66 -1.11
C ILE A 399 10.43 -4.13 0.30
N ASP A 400 9.99 -3.19 1.12
CA ASP A 400 9.43 -3.50 2.42
C ASP A 400 8.14 -4.32 2.27
N PRO A 401 8.11 -5.60 2.67
CA PRO A 401 6.96 -6.46 2.47
C PRO A 401 5.77 -6.09 3.38
N THR A 402 5.99 -5.26 4.40
CA THR A 402 4.93 -4.77 5.30
C THR A 402 4.15 -3.61 4.69
N PHE A 403 4.60 -3.08 3.54
CA PHE A 403 3.91 -2.01 2.83
C PHE A 403 3.00 -2.60 1.74
N SER A 404 1.69 -2.40 1.87
CA SER A 404 0.67 -2.86 0.92
C SER A 404 -0.17 -1.67 0.48
N THR A 405 -0.49 -1.55 -0.81
CA THR A 405 -1.22 -0.38 -1.32
C THR A 405 -2.42 -0.79 -2.19
N PRO A 406 -3.56 -0.07 -2.10
CA PRO A 406 -4.72 -0.27 -2.99
C PRO A 406 -4.56 0.40 -4.37
N ILE A 407 -3.42 1.04 -4.63
CA ILE A 407 -3.12 1.73 -5.89
C ILE A 407 -2.88 0.69 -6.99
N VAL A 408 -3.51 0.90 -8.15
CA VAL A 408 -3.39 0.00 -9.30
C VAL A 408 -2.77 0.62 -10.54
N THR A 409 -2.54 1.93 -10.55
CA THR A 409 -1.87 2.66 -11.63
C THR A 409 -0.84 3.66 -11.10
N GLU A 410 -0.21 4.44 -11.98
CA GLU A 410 0.75 5.45 -11.56
C GLU A 410 0.10 6.52 -10.65
N PRO A 411 0.67 6.79 -9.46
CA PRO A 411 0.19 7.88 -8.63
C PRO A 411 0.51 9.21 -9.30
N ARG A 412 -0.50 10.05 -9.46
CA ARG A 412 -0.34 11.41 -9.99
C ARG A 412 0.33 12.35 -9.00
N ARG A 413 0.18 12.07 -7.70
CA ARG A 413 0.89 12.78 -6.63
C ARG A 413 0.91 11.98 -5.33
N VAL A 414 2.01 12.12 -4.59
CA VAL A 414 2.16 11.63 -3.22
C VAL A 414 2.70 12.77 -2.36
N ASP A 415 2.09 12.98 -1.20
CA ASP A 415 2.60 13.88 -0.15
C ASP A 415 2.62 13.11 1.19
N ILE A 416 3.54 13.49 2.08
CA ILE A 416 3.69 12.85 3.40
C ILE A 416 3.08 13.77 4.46
N LEU A 417 2.23 13.21 5.31
CA LEU A 417 1.64 13.90 6.46
C LEU A 417 2.63 13.90 7.65
N PRO A 418 2.56 14.89 8.55
CA PRO A 418 3.45 14.97 9.72
C PRO A 418 3.41 13.74 10.64
N ASP A 419 2.30 12.99 10.63
CA ASP A 419 2.13 11.74 11.39
C ASP A 419 2.64 10.49 10.65
N GLY A 420 3.25 10.66 9.48
CA GLY A 420 3.80 9.59 8.65
C GLY A 420 2.80 8.91 7.71
N ARG A 421 1.52 9.26 7.76
CA ARG A 421 0.54 8.82 6.75
C ARG A 421 0.81 9.45 5.39
N LEU A 422 0.27 8.85 4.34
CA LEU A 422 0.48 9.32 2.96
C LEU A 422 -0.80 9.94 2.43
N LEU A 423 -0.71 11.06 1.73
CA LEU A 423 -1.81 11.58 0.93
C LEU A 423 -1.50 11.29 -0.54
N VAL A 424 -2.34 10.49 -1.19
CA VAL A 424 -2.08 10.01 -2.56
C VAL A 424 -3.23 10.40 -3.48
N ARG A 425 -2.88 10.95 -4.65
CA ARG A 425 -3.78 11.14 -5.77
C ARG A 425 -3.48 10.09 -6.84
N ALA A 426 -4.38 9.12 -7.00
CA ALA A 426 -4.21 8.01 -7.95
C ALA A 426 -5.58 7.40 -8.30
N GLU A 427 -5.60 6.45 -9.23
CA GLU A 427 -6.72 5.51 -9.35
C GLU A 427 -6.57 4.39 -8.31
N MET A 428 -7.63 4.17 -7.54
CA MET A 428 -7.60 3.25 -6.40
C MET A 428 -8.98 2.65 -6.11
N TYR A 429 -8.97 1.50 -5.45
CA TYR A 429 -10.18 0.89 -4.91
C TYR A 429 -10.52 1.50 -3.55
N PHE A 430 -11.64 2.22 -3.47
CA PHE A 430 -12.13 2.78 -2.21
C PHE A 430 -12.92 1.77 -1.37
N TYR A 431 -13.58 0.81 -2.02
CA TYR A 431 -14.36 -0.24 -1.37
C TYR A 431 -14.21 -1.59 -2.11
N PRO A 432 -14.37 -2.72 -1.41
CA PRO A 432 -14.38 -4.04 -2.04
C PRO A 432 -15.48 -4.15 -3.10
N GLY A 433 -15.10 -4.36 -4.36
CA GLY A 433 -16.01 -4.51 -5.50
C GLY A 433 -16.31 -3.23 -6.28
N ASP A 434 -15.70 -2.10 -5.90
CA ASP A 434 -15.74 -0.87 -6.70
C ASP A 434 -14.82 -0.96 -7.92
N GLU A 435 -15.15 -0.22 -8.97
CA GLU A 435 -14.19 0.09 -10.03
C GLU A 435 -13.15 1.08 -9.49
N PRO A 436 -11.88 1.01 -9.92
CA PRO A 436 -10.87 1.96 -9.47
C PRO A 436 -11.25 3.37 -9.92
N GLN A 437 -11.24 4.33 -8.99
CA GLN A 437 -11.61 5.72 -9.27
C GLN A 437 -10.43 6.65 -9.04
N GLU A 438 -10.30 7.68 -9.90
CA GLU A 438 -9.34 8.76 -9.69
C GLU A 438 -9.79 9.62 -8.50
N GLY A 439 -8.99 9.67 -7.44
CA GLY A 439 -9.32 10.41 -6.23
C GLY A 439 -8.10 10.80 -5.39
N ILE A 440 -8.34 11.48 -4.27
CA ILE A 440 -7.34 11.69 -3.21
C ILE A 440 -7.72 10.81 -2.02
N ALA A 441 -6.80 9.97 -1.58
CA ALA A 441 -6.94 9.20 -0.35
C ALA A 441 -5.80 9.47 0.61
N ARG A 442 -6.05 9.16 1.87
CA ARG A 442 -5.01 9.00 2.87
C ARG A 442 -4.72 7.52 3.03
N LEU A 443 -3.46 7.15 2.98
CA LEU A 443 -2.98 5.81 3.30
C LEU A 443 -2.32 5.85 4.68
N ASN A 444 -2.52 4.78 5.45
CA ASN A 444 -1.80 4.54 6.69
C ASN A 444 -0.31 4.37 6.43
N VAL A 445 0.49 4.37 7.50
CA VAL A 445 1.95 4.21 7.40
C VAL A 445 2.33 2.89 6.74
N ASP A 446 1.52 1.83 6.87
CA ASP A 446 1.70 0.53 6.20
C ASP A 446 1.19 0.49 4.74
N GLY A 447 0.71 1.62 4.22
CA GLY A 447 0.17 1.76 2.87
C GLY A 447 -1.31 1.38 2.73
N SER A 448 -1.92 0.78 3.75
CA SER A 448 -3.34 0.43 3.73
C SER A 448 -4.22 1.69 3.64
N LEU A 449 -5.41 1.58 3.08
CA LEU A 449 -6.33 2.70 2.96
C LEU A 449 -6.79 3.16 4.35
N ASP A 450 -6.70 4.46 4.64
CA ASP A 450 -7.31 5.04 5.84
C ASP A 450 -8.79 5.35 5.56
N GLU A 451 -9.66 4.41 5.94
CA GLU A 451 -11.11 4.51 5.75
C GLU A 451 -11.74 5.69 6.49
N THR A 452 -11.07 6.29 7.48
CA THR A 452 -11.56 7.48 8.19
C THR A 452 -11.39 8.77 7.37
N PHE A 453 -10.57 8.73 6.32
CA PHE A 453 -10.31 9.86 5.44
C PHE A 453 -10.97 9.67 4.09
N ASN A 454 -12.27 9.93 4.02
CA ASN A 454 -13.01 9.80 2.79
C ASN A 454 -13.56 11.16 2.31
N LEU A 455 -12.76 11.84 1.49
CA LEU A 455 -13.13 13.12 0.88
C LEU A 455 -14.30 13.00 -0.10
N VAL A 456 -14.50 11.83 -0.69
CA VAL A 456 -15.63 11.52 -1.59
C VAL A 456 -16.93 11.45 -0.78
N ALA A 457 -16.92 10.77 0.36
CA ALA A 457 -18.06 10.73 1.30
C ALA A 457 -18.36 12.11 1.92
N ALA A 458 -17.36 12.99 2.04
CA ALA A 458 -17.50 14.35 2.54
C ALA A 458 -17.98 15.37 1.48
N GLY A 459 -18.26 14.93 0.24
CA GLY A 459 -18.83 15.77 -0.82
C GLY A 459 -17.83 16.75 -1.45
N LEU A 460 -16.53 16.64 -1.15
CA LEU A 460 -15.50 17.49 -1.73
C LEU A 460 -15.11 16.97 -3.10
N ARG A 461 -15.10 17.86 -4.10
CA ARG A 461 -14.77 17.46 -5.46
C ARG A 461 -13.66 18.30 -6.07
N LEU A 462 -12.76 17.57 -6.73
CA LEU A 462 -11.49 18.09 -7.20
C LEU A 462 -11.65 18.58 -8.64
N ALA A 463 -11.18 19.78 -8.92
CA ALA A 463 -11.03 20.24 -10.29
C ALA A 463 -10.01 19.36 -11.04
N THR A 464 -10.18 19.19 -12.35
CA THR A 464 -9.13 18.62 -13.21
C THR A 464 -7.82 19.40 -13.03
N GLY A 465 -6.74 18.72 -12.63
CA GLY A 465 -5.46 19.35 -12.31
C GLY A 465 -5.30 19.84 -10.86
N THR A 466 -6.22 19.52 -9.95
CA THR A 466 -6.09 19.85 -8.52
C THR A 466 -4.86 19.21 -7.90
N THR A 467 -4.05 20.02 -7.21
CA THR A 467 -2.85 19.57 -6.50
C THR A 467 -3.02 19.80 -4.99
N PRO A 468 -3.35 18.77 -4.18
CA PRO A 468 -3.58 18.93 -2.74
C PRO A 468 -2.29 19.24 -1.97
N ARG A 469 -2.23 20.25 -1.11
CA ARG A 469 -1.01 20.62 -0.38
C ARG A 469 -1.16 20.24 1.09
N VAL A 470 -0.23 19.46 1.63
CA VAL A 470 -0.16 19.18 3.06
C VAL A 470 0.47 20.38 3.78
N LEU A 471 -0.16 20.84 4.86
CA LEU A 471 0.33 21.90 5.74
C LEU A 471 1.13 21.29 6.91
N PRO A 472 2.03 22.06 7.55
CA PRO A 472 2.87 21.57 8.65
C PRO A 472 2.10 20.99 9.84
N ASN A 473 0.86 21.42 10.06
CA ASN A 473 -0.02 20.92 11.12
C ASN A 473 -0.81 19.66 10.75
N GLY A 474 -0.62 19.12 9.53
CA GLY A 474 -1.31 17.94 9.02
C GLY A 474 -2.64 18.21 8.33
N ASP A 475 -3.07 19.48 8.25
CA ASP A 475 -4.22 19.86 7.43
C ASP A 475 -3.83 19.81 5.93
N VAL A 476 -4.80 19.63 5.04
CA VAL A 476 -4.62 19.55 3.59
C VAL A 476 -5.37 20.68 2.91
N LEU A 477 -4.65 21.57 2.25
CA LEU A 477 -5.22 22.62 1.41
C LEU A 477 -5.49 22.09 0.00
N ILE A 478 -6.71 22.23 -0.47
CA ILE A 478 -7.16 21.76 -1.77
C ILE A 478 -7.66 22.96 -2.56
N SER A 479 -7.09 23.17 -3.75
CA SER A 479 -7.64 24.12 -4.71
C SER A 479 -8.98 23.58 -5.20
N THR A 480 -10.06 24.27 -4.91
CA THR A 480 -11.40 23.92 -5.39
C THR A 480 -11.87 24.96 -6.41
N VAL A 481 -12.68 24.55 -7.37
CA VAL A 481 -13.51 25.52 -8.09
C VAL A 481 -14.76 25.69 -7.24
N SER A 482 -15.06 26.92 -6.82
CA SER A 482 -16.29 27.20 -6.07
C SER A 482 -17.51 26.85 -6.94
N THR A 483 -18.16 25.72 -6.68
CA THR A 483 -19.53 25.45 -7.16
C THR A 483 -20.58 25.86 -6.13
N LEU A 484 -20.22 26.61 -5.09
CA LEU A 484 -21.15 27.15 -4.09
C LEU A 484 -21.89 28.43 -4.57
N ALA A 485 -21.67 28.89 -5.82
CA ALA A 485 -22.40 30.03 -6.39
C ALA A 485 -23.58 29.54 -7.27
N PRO A 486 -24.84 29.92 -7.00
CA PRO A 486 -26.04 29.45 -7.72
C PRO A 486 -26.21 29.90 -9.18
N SER A 487 -25.14 30.34 -9.86
CA SER A 487 -25.23 30.90 -11.22
C SER A 487 -23.97 30.55 -11.99
N GLY A 488 -24.12 29.78 -13.07
CA GLY A 488 -23.06 29.18 -13.90
C GLY A 488 -22.13 30.15 -14.62
N ASN A 489 -21.36 30.95 -13.88
CA ASN A 489 -20.11 31.54 -14.36
C ASN A 489 -18.94 30.88 -13.61
N ALA A 490 -17.90 30.51 -14.34
CA ALA A 490 -16.65 30.00 -13.79
C ALA A 490 -16.05 31.04 -12.81
N GLY A 491 -16.37 30.89 -11.53
CA GLY A 491 -15.86 31.73 -10.45
C GLY A 491 -14.41 31.40 -10.13
N THR A 492 -13.69 32.40 -9.64
CA THR A 492 -12.32 32.33 -9.11
C THR A 492 -12.07 31.08 -8.25
N PRO A 493 -10.89 30.44 -8.35
CA PRO A 493 -10.58 29.26 -7.53
C PRO A 493 -10.72 29.62 -6.05
N ALA A 494 -11.51 28.82 -5.33
CA ALA A 494 -11.68 28.91 -3.90
C ALA A 494 -10.82 27.83 -3.23
N TYR A 495 -10.18 28.15 -2.12
CA TYR A 495 -9.40 27.18 -1.36
C TYR A 495 -10.28 26.51 -0.32
N THR A 496 -10.06 25.21 -0.14
CA THR A 496 -10.69 24.42 0.92
C THR A 496 -9.61 23.78 1.77
N LEU A 497 -9.71 23.95 3.09
CA LEU A 497 -8.84 23.31 4.06
C LEU A 497 -9.53 22.06 4.60
N VAL A 498 -8.88 20.92 4.46
CA VAL A 498 -9.28 19.67 5.11
C VAL A 498 -8.42 19.52 6.36
N LYS A 499 -9.04 19.51 7.53
CA LYS A 499 -8.34 19.29 8.80
C LYS A 499 -7.79 17.87 8.89
N SER A 500 -6.79 17.66 9.74
CA SER A 500 -6.19 16.33 9.97
C SER A 500 -7.20 15.28 10.43
N ASP A 501 -8.32 15.68 11.04
CA ASP A 501 -9.46 14.82 11.43
C ASP A 501 -10.49 14.59 10.29
N GLY A 502 -10.25 15.15 9.09
CA GLY A 502 -11.13 15.07 7.94
C GLY A 502 -12.15 16.21 7.82
N THR A 503 -12.22 17.13 8.78
CA THR A 503 -13.19 18.25 8.75
C THR A 503 -12.90 19.25 7.64
N ILE A 504 -13.91 19.71 6.91
CA ILE A 504 -13.75 20.61 5.77
C ILE A 504 -14.06 22.06 6.16
N VAL A 505 -13.13 22.99 5.88
CA VAL A 505 -13.24 24.43 6.14
C VAL A 505 -13.02 25.21 4.83
N PRO A 506 -14.03 25.87 4.26
CA PRO A 506 -13.87 26.75 3.10
C PRO A 506 -13.06 28.01 3.45
N LEU A 507 -12.03 28.34 2.65
CA LEU A 507 -11.11 29.47 2.90
C LEU A 507 -11.27 30.66 1.91
N GLY A 508 -12.09 30.55 0.85
CA GLY A 508 -12.34 31.63 -0.11
C GLY A 508 -11.22 31.82 -1.15
N THR A 509 -11.13 32.99 -1.79
CA THR A 509 -10.30 33.25 -3.01
C THR A 509 -8.87 33.70 -2.76
N ARG A 510 -8.43 33.83 -1.50
CA ARG A 510 -7.07 34.27 -1.19
C ARG A 510 -6.09 33.13 -1.40
N LEU A 511 -5.15 33.32 -2.31
CA LEU A 511 -3.98 32.47 -2.49
C LEU A 511 -3.09 32.61 -1.24
N PRO A 512 -2.88 31.56 -0.45
CA PRO A 512 -1.72 31.55 0.43
C PRO A 512 -0.44 31.41 -0.42
N GLY A 513 0.71 31.76 0.14
CA GLY A 513 1.97 31.88 -0.59
C GLY A 513 2.42 30.59 -1.29
N ASN A 514 3.34 30.73 -2.26
CA ASN A 514 3.82 29.60 -3.06
C ASN A 514 4.83 28.70 -2.33
N ILE A 515 5.37 29.11 -1.18
CA ILE A 515 6.27 28.31 -0.33
C ILE A 515 5.77 28.40 1.11
N TRP A 516 5.71 27.30 1.86
CA TRP A 516 5.29 27.32 3.27
C TRP A 516 6.49 27.05 4.19
N LEU A 517 6.53 27.77 5.31
CA LEU A 517 7.53 27.64 6.35
C LEU A 517 7.03 26.67 7.44
N THR A 518 7.96 26.11 8.22
CA THR A 518 7.67 25.14 9.28
C THR A 518 6.77 25.68 10.40
N ASP A 519 6.72 27.00 10.57
CA ASP A 519 5.86 27.70 11.52
C ASP A 519 4.45 28.01 10.98
N GLY A 520 4.13 27.54 9.77
CA GLY A 520 2.83 27.74 9.13
C GLY A 520 2.70 29.03 8.33
N ARG A 521 3.70 29.93 8.30
CA ARG A 521 3.70 31.10 7.41
C ARG A 521 3.99 30.68 5.97
N SER A 522 3.73 31.55 4.99
CA SER A 522 4.06 31.26 3.58
C SER A 522 4.83 32.39 2.90
N LEU A 523 5.84 32.09 2.10
CA LEU A 523 6.51 33.05 1.23
C LEU A 523 5.81 33.11 -0.13
N ASN A 524 5.81 34.30 -0.71
CA ASN A 524 5.36 34.63 -2.06
C ASN A 524 6.58 35.08 -2.86
N VAL A 525 7.07 34.20 -3.72
CA VAL A 525 8.23 34.47 -4.59
C VAL A 525 7.77 34.71 -6.02
N THR A 526 8.04 35.91 -6.53
CA THR A 526 7.68 36.31 -7.90
C THR A 526 8.94 36.66 -8.69
N LEU A 527 9.03 36.18 -9.93
CA LEU A 527 10.10 36.55 -10.85
C LEU A 527 9.57 37.54 -11.88
N ASN A 528 10.25 38.68 -12.05
CA ASN A 528 10.01 39.60 -13.16
C ASN A 528 11.34 39.96 -13.84
N GLY A 529 11.62 39.38 -15.01
CA GLY A 529 12.92 39.52 -15.66
C GLY A 529 14.04 38.93 -14.80
N ASN A 530 15.04 39.72 -14.42
CA ASN A 530 16.14 39.32 -13.52
C ASN A 530 15.91 39.68 -12.05
N VAL A 531 14.69 40.10 -11.69
CA VAL A 531 14.35 40.54 -10.34
C VAL A 531 13.48 39.50 -9.66
N VAL A 532 13.96 38.97 -8.54
CA VAL A 532 13.20 38.08 -7.65
C VAL A 532 12.62 38.93 -6.52
N THR A 533 11.30 38.91 -6.37
CA THR A 533 10.59 39.56 -5.27
C THR A 533 10.10 38.50 -4.30
N ILE A 534 10.36 38.67 -3.00
CA ILE A 534 9.94 37.75 -1.94
C ILE A 534 9.12 38.52 -0.93
N SER A 535 7.87 38.14 -0.72
CA SER A 535 7.03 38.60 0.40
C SER A 535 6.63 37.41 1.27
N ARG A 536 6.07 37.66 2.47
CA ARG A 536 5.59 36.62 3.38
C ARG A 536 4.15 36.89 3.78
N ASN A 537 3.38 35.83 3.98
CA ASN A 537 2.04 35.83 4.52
C ASN A 537 2.03 35.06 5.84
N GLN A 538 1.13 35.45 6.73
CA GLN A 538 0.75 34.72 7.93
C GLN A 538 0.07 33.38 7.58
N PRO A 539 -0.11 32.47 8.55
CA PRO A 539 -0.72 31.15 8.30
C PRO A 539 -2.15 31.21 7.75
N ASP A 540 -2.86 32.32 8.00
CA ASP A 540 -4.20 32.60 7.48
C ASP A 540 -4.21 33.19 6.04
N GLY A 541 -3.03 33.32 5.42
CA GLY A 541 -2.86 33.89 4.09
C GLY A 541 -2.90 35.42 4.02
N SER A 542 -3.00 36.12 5.16
CA SER A 542 -2.86 37.58 5.21
C SER A 542 -1.39 38.01 5.06
N PRO A 543 -1.07 39.17 4.45
CA PRO A 543 0.32 39.64 4.35
C PRO A 543 0.98 39.80 5.73
N ASP A 544 2.20 39.30 5.90
CA ASP A 544 2.99 39.47 7.12
C ASP A 544 3.63 40.87 7.11
N ALA A 545 2.99 41.83 7.78
CA ALA A 545 3.50 43.19 7.88
C ALA A 545 4.87 43.31 8.59
N GLY A 546 5.28 42.28 9.33
CA GLY A 546 6.61 42.19 9.95
C GLY A 546 7.71 41.70 9.00
N PHE A 547 7.36 41.33 7.76
CA PHE A 547 8.31 40.87 6.74
C PHE A 547 8.37 41.89 5.59
N PRO A 548 9.42 42.73 5.51
CA PRO A 548 9.57 43.63 4.39
C PRO A 548 9.80 42.84 3.10
N THR A 549 9.04 43.16 2.05
CA THR A 549 9.22 42.56 0.72
C THR A 549 10.67 42.74 0.27
N GLN A 550 11.35 41.62 0.02
CA GLN A 550 12.73 41.60 -0.45
C GLN A 550 12.76 41.64 -1.98
N THR A 551 13.71 42.39 -2.53
CA THR A 551 13.95 42.46 -3.97
C THR A 551 15.40 42.09 -4.23
N ILE A 552 15.63 40.99 -4.93
CA ILE A 552 16.95 40.47 -5.26
C ILE A 552 17.15 40.60 -6.76
N VAL A 553 18.19 41.33 -7.18
CA VAL A 553 18.58 41.45 -8.58
C VAL A 553 19.60 40.35 -8.90
N LEU A 554 19.22 39.41 -9.74
CA LEU A 554 20.14 38.43 -10.31
C LEU A 554 20.99 39.17 -11.35
N ALA A 555 22.24 39.47 -11.02
CA ALA A 555 23.15 40.17 -11.94
C ALA A 555 23.47 39.30 -13.17
N GLU A 556 22.66 39.45 -14.22
CA GLU A 556 23.03 39.66 -15.64
C GLU A 556 21.74 39.73 -16.51
N PRO A 557 21.47 40.85 -17.22
CA PRO A 557 20.44 40.92 -18.25
C PRO A 557 21.06 40.51 -19.60
N HIS A 558 20.67 39.38 -20.17
CA HIS A 558 20.91 39.14 -21.59
C HIS A 558 19.73 39.69 -22.41
N VAL A 559 20.06 40.68 -23.24
CA VAL A 559 19.20 41.28 -24.24
C VAL A 559 19.42 40.51 -25.54
N GLY A 560 18.54 39.54 -25.82
CA GLY A 560 18.53 38.78 -27.06
C GLY A 560 17.10 38.33 -27.33
N SER A 561 16.46 38.91 -28.34
CA SER A 561 15.10 38.57 -28.73
C SER A 561 15.04 37.14 -29.28
N TRP A 562 14.21 36.29 -28.68
CA TRP A 562 13.67 35.01 -29.21
C TRP A 562 14.14 33.66 -28.65
N ASP A 563 14.73 33.55 -27.45
CA ASP A 563 14.88 32.22 -26.82
C ASP A 563 14.50 32.23 -25.33
N PRO A 564 13.54 31.40 -24.85
CA PRO A 564 13.23 31.30 -23.43
C PRO A 564 14.37 30.59 -22.70
N ASP A 565 15.28 31.35 -22.08
CA ASP A 565 16.17 30.83 -21.04
C ASP A 565 15.29 30.18 -19.95
N TYR A 566 15.30 28.85 -19.85
CA TYR A 566 14.65 28.16 -18.75
C TYR A 566 15.35 28.60 -17.44
N ARG A 567 14.57 28.82 -16.38
CA ARG A 567 15.09 29.13 -15.05
C ARG A 567 14.41 28.24 -14.04
N SER A 568 15.20 27.58 -13.19
CA SER A 568 14.69 26.80 -12.07
C SER A 568 15.04 27.50 -10.76
N PHE A 569 14.13 27.44 -9.79
CA PHE A 569 14.34 27.90 -8.44
C PHE A 569 14.14 26.74 -7.49
N VAL A 570 15.14 26.52 -6.65
CA VAL A 570 15.15 25.47 -5.64
C VAL A 570 15.32 26.12 -4.29
N PHE A 571 14.50 25.72 -3.34
CA PHE A 571 14.52 26.24 -1.98
C PHE A 571 14.73 25.11 -0.99
N ALA A 572 15.43 25.41 0.10
CA ALA A 572 15.46 24.57 1.28
C ALA A 572 15.52 25.45 2.53
N HIS A 573 15.23 24.90 3.69
CA HIS A 573 15.48 25.57 4.96
C HIS A 573 16.22 24.63 5.90
N ASP A 574 16.82 25.20 6.93
CA ASP A 574 17.36 24.44 8.06
C ASP A 574 16.46 24.50 9.29
N ASP A 575 16.86 23.80 10.34
CA ASP A 575 16.14 23.74 11.62
C ASP A 575 16.11 25.08 12.36
N LEU A 576 16.95 26.04 11.95
CA LEU A 576 16.99 27.40 12.48
C LEU A 576 16.06 28.36 11.73
N GLY A 577 15.34 27.88 10.71
CA GLY A 577 14.43 28.68 9.90
C GLY A 577 15.11 29.57 8.87
N ARG A 578 16.41 29.38 8.60
CA ARG A 578 17.11 30.07 7.50
C ARG A 578 16.72 29.45 6.18
N VAL A 579 16.48 30.26 5.17
CA VAL A 579 16.05 29.80 3.83
C VAL A 579 17.21 29.91 2.85
N PHE A 580 17.50 28.84 2.13
CA PHE A 580 18.48 28.79 1.06
C PHE A 580 17.76 28.80 -0.28
N LEU A 581 18.19 29.65 -1.21
CA LEU A 581 17.63 29.81 -2.54
C LEU A 581 18.72 29.59 -3.59
N ALA A 582 18.55 28.57 -4.43
CA ALA A 582 19.34 28.36 -5.62
C ALA A 582 18.55 28.79 -6.86
N ALA A 583 19.11 29.70 -7.65
CA ALA A 583 18.56 30.15 -8.92
C ALA A 583 19.47 29.65 -10.06
N SER A 584 18.97 28.74 -10.90
CA SER A 584 19.71 28.13 -12.00
C SER A 584 19.26 28.70 -13.35
N THR A 585 20.17 28.83 -14.31
CA THR A 585 19.88 29.34 -15.65
C THR A 585 20.30 28.34 -16.74
N TYR A 586 19.48 28.15 -17.75
CA TYR A 586 19.82 27.27 -18.89
C TYR A 586 19.86 28.07 -20.19
N GLN A 587 20.77 27.69 -21.09
CA GLN A 587 20.89 28.23 -22.43
C GLN A 587 20.31 27.23 -23.44
N SER A 588 19.34 27.63 -24.24
CA SER A 588 18.91 26.85 -25.40
C SER A 588 20.00 26.93 -26.49
N THR A 589 20.48 25.80 -27.01
CA THR A 589 21.27 25.80 -28.25
C THR A 589 20.30 25.51 -29.39
N GLY A 590 19.86 26.58 -30.06
CA GLY A 590 18.82 26.52 -31.08
C GLY A 590 19.03 25.39 -32.11
N GLY A 591 17.95 24.68 -32.43
CA GLY A 591 17.84 23.79 -33.58
C GLY A 591 18.17 22.30 -33.36
N THR A 592 18.75 21.88 -32.23
CA THR A 592 19.12 20.47 -32.00
C THR A 592 18.61 19.86 -30.69
N GLY A 593 17.78 20.58 -29.93
CA GLY A 593 17.23 20.07 -28.66
C GLY A 593 18.25 19.98 -27.51
N ALA A 594 19.49 20.42 -27.72
CA ALA A 594 20.51 20.47 -26.68
C ALA A 594 20.37 21.76 -25.85
N ILE A 595 20.32 21.60 -24.53
CA ILE A 595 20.36 22.71 -23.57
C ILE A 595 21.81 22.84 -23.09
N GLY A 596 22.46 23.98 -23.37
CA GLY A 596 23.75 24.36 -22.80
C GLY A 596 23.56 24.88 -21.36
N VAL A 597 24.42 24.44 -20.45
CA VAL A 597 24.20 24.64 -19.02
C VAL A 597 24.92 25.91 -18.52
N ARG A 598 24.22 26.79 -17.79
CA ARG A 598 24.83 27.83 -16.95
C ARG A 598 24.53 27.52 -15.48
N GLY A 599 25.51 27.70 -14.60
CA GLY A 599 25.38 27.23 -13.23
C GLY A 599 24.43 28.06 -12.35
N SER A 600 24.40 27.79 -11.05
CA SER A 600 23.44 28.43 -10.12
C SER A 600 24.01 29.57 -9.30
N LYS A 601 23.14 30.51 -8.90
CA LYS A 601 23.42 31.42 -7.77
C LYS A 601 22.73 30.92 -6.50
N LEU A 602 23.50 30.73 -5.44
CA LEU A 602 23.01 30.32 -4.11
C LEU A 602 23.04 31.49 -3.13
N ILE A 603 21.92 31.72 -2.46
CA ILE A 603 21.68 32.81 -1.50
C ILE A 603 21.08 32.23 -0.21
N ARG A 604 21.39 32.82 0.95
CA ARG A 604 20.76 32.50 2.23
C ARG A 604 20.00 33.69 2.78
N LEU A 605 18.81 33.45 3.30
CA LEU A 605 17.97 34.40 4.01
C LEU A 605 17.91 33.98 5.48
N LEU A 606 17.93 34.97 6.37
CA LEU A 606 17.67 34.79 7.79
C LEU A 606 16.19 34.49 8.04
N PRO A 607 15.80 34.02 9.24
CA PRO A 607 14.39 33.72 9.56
C PRO A 607 13.45 34.94 9.49
N ASP A 608 14.01 36.14 9.60
CA ASP A 608 13.30 37.41 9.42
C ASP A 608 13.14 37.83 7.94
N GLY A 609 13.76 37.08 7.02
CA GLY A 609 13.71 37.31 5.57
C GLY A 609 14.84 38.12 5.00
N LEU A 610 15.68 38.73 5.84
CA LEU A 610 16.79 39.53 5.35
C LEU A 610 17.83 38.64 4.69
N VAL A 611 18.44 39.12 3.60
CA VAL A 611 19.60 38.47 3.00
C VAL A 611 20.69 38.36 4.05
N ASP A 612 21.15 37.14 4.31
CA ASP A 612 22.18 36.90 5.29
C ASP A 612 23.53 37.38 4.74
N ALA A 613 23.95 38.57 5.18
CA ALA A 613 25.20 39.17 4.76
C ALA A 613 26.45 38.34 5.12
N SER A 614 26.34 37.40 6.08
CA SER A 614 27.42 36.46 6.41
C SER A 614 27.54 35.31 5.42
N PHE A 615 26.56 35.15 4.53
CA PHE A 615 26.55 34.14 3.48
C PHE A 615 26.76 34.81 2.11
N PRO A 616 27.98 34.79 1.55
CA PRO A 616 28.23 35.42 0.26
C PRO A 616 27.39 34.74 -0.82
N VAL A 617 26.81 35.52 -1.75
CA VAL A 617 26.16 34.97 -2.94
C VAL A 617 27.19 34.14 -3.72
N ARG A 618 26.93 32.85 -3.91
CA ARG A 618 27.86 31.95 -4.60
C ARG A 618 27.36 31.59 -5.98
N THR A 619 28.22 31.74 -6.97
CA THR A 619 28.00 31.18 -8.31
C THR A 619 28.63 29.79 -8.34
N LEU A 620 27.82 28.77 -8.60
CA LEU A 620 28.25 27.41 -8.90
C LEU A 620 28.36 27.25 -10.41
N SER A 621 29.23 26.34 -10.87
CA SER A 621 29.38 26.04 -12.31
C SER A 621 28.25 25.17 -12.86
N LEU A 622 27.49 24.54 -11.96
CA LEU A 622 26.46 23.57 -12.25
C LEU A 622 25.07 24.03 -11.75
N PRO A 623 23.98 23.72 -12.47
CA PRO A 623 22.62 24.06 -12.11
C PRO A 623 22.15 23.17 -10.96
N ILE A 624 21.56 23.74 -9.93
CA ILE A 624 20.95 23.01 -8.83
C ILE A 624 19.50 22.71 -9.20
N GLU A 625 19.14 21.42 -9.17
CA GLU A 625 17.78 20.90 -9.32
C GLU A 625 17.10 20.63 -7.98
N GLN A 626 17.88 20.24 -6.98
CA GLN A 626 17.39 19.92 -5.66
C GLN A 626 18.44 20.27 -4.61
N LEU A 627 17.97 20.71 -3.45
CA LEU A 627 18.77 21.16 -2.32
C LEU A 627 18.14 20.66 -1.04
N VAL A 628 18.95 20.15 -0.11
CA VAL A 628 18.54 19.80 1.25
C VAL A 628 19.63 20.24 2.24
N ILE A 629 19.23 20.68 3.43
CA ILE A 629 20.15 21.05 4.50
C ILE A 629 20.11 20.00 5.60
N VAL A 630 21.24 19.36 5.90
CA VAL A 630 21.36 18.33 6.95
C VAL A 630 22.62 18.61 7.76
N ALA A 631 22.48 18.67 9.09
CA ALA A 631 23.60 18.92 10.01
C ALA A 631 24.49 20.12 9.63
N GLY A 632 23.85 21.19 9.11
CA GLY A 632 24.54 22.41 8.66
C GLY A 632 25.31 22.29 7.34
N LYS A 633 25.20 21.17 6.63
CA LYS A 633 25.75 20.96 5.29
C LYS A 633 24.68 21.14 4.22
N ILE A 634 25.09 21.63 3.06
CA ILE A 634 24.23 21.95 1.91
C ILE A 634 24.43 20.82 0.90
N HIS A 635 23.49 19.88 0.83
CA HIS A 635 23.53 18.81 -0.16
C HIS A 635 22.74 19.26 -1.39
N TYR A 636 23.34 19.15 -2.57
CA TYR A 636 22.71 19.60 -3.81
C TYR A 636 22.90 18.58 -4.92
N VAL A 637 21.99 18.63 -5.90
CA VAL A 637 22.10 17.87 -7.13
C VAL A 637 21.99 18.75 -8.34
N SER A 638 22.75 18.37 -9.36
CA SER A 638 22.80 18.98 -10.67
C SER A 638 22.70 17.93 -11.75
N PHE A 639 22.38 18.34 -12.97
CA PHE A 639 22.70 17.57 -14.17
C PHE A 639 23.66 18.34 -15.08
N VAL A 640 24.39 17.60 -15.91
CA VAL A 640 25.11 18.11 -17.08
C VAL A 640 24.61 17.35 -18.30
N ASN A 641 24.28 18.11 -19.34
CA ASN A 641 23.94 17.55 -20.63
C ASN A 641 25.24 17.40 -21.44
N GLU A 642 25.60 16.18 -21.81
CA GLU A 642 26.65 15.97 -22.80
C GLU A 642 26.02 15.97 -24.21
N ILE A 643 26.80 16.35 -25.20
CA ILE A 643 26.34 16.50 -26.59
C ILE A 643 25.65 15.18 -27.01
N TRP A 644 24.48 15.27 -27.68
CA TRP A 644 23.64 14.16 -28.18
C TRP A 644 22.51 13.61 -27.29
N GLY A 645 22.18 14.29 -26.19
CA GLY A 645 20.94 14.00 -25.44
C GLY A 645 21.05 12.88 -24.40
N GLU A 646 22.28 12.48 -24.08
CA GLU A 646 22.62 11.76 -22.85
C GLU A 646 23.02 12.77 -21.76
N TYR A 647 22.63 12.50 -20.51
CA TYR A 647 22.91 13.40 -19.41
C TYR A 647 23.43 12.65 -18.19
N ASP A 648 24.37 13.29 -17.50
CA ASP A 648 24.94 12.82 -16.24
C ASP A 648 24.42 13.67 -15.09
N ILE A 649 24.04 13.00 -14.01
CA ILE A 649 23.60 13.60 -12.77
C ILE A 649 24.81 13.71 -11.84
N TYR A 650 24.97 14.86 -11.21
CA TYR A 650 25.97 15.06 -10.18
C TYR A 650 25.31 15.35 -8.84
N ALA A 651 25.71 14.60 -7.80
CA ALA A 651 25.41 14.96 -6.42
C ALA A 651 26.67 15.50 -5.75
N GLY A 652 26.51 16.62 -5.04
CA GLY A 652 27.58 17.30 -4.34
C GLY A 652 27.14 17.75 -2.94
N ARG A 653 28.14 18.04 -2.11
CA ARG A 653 27.95 18.61 -0.78
C ARG A 653 28.79 19.86 -0.63
N LEU A 654 28.19 20.91 -0.10
CA LEU A 654 28.87 22.11 0.31
C LEU A 654 28.84 22.21 1.85
N THR A 655 29.86 22.88 2.39
CA THR A 655 29.91 23.34 3.77
C THR A 655 28.82 24.38 4.07
N ALA A 656 28.62 24.72 5.35
CA ALA A 656 27.70 25.77 5.79
C ALA A 656 27.96 27.16 5.15
N SER A 657 29.17 27.37 4.63
CA SER A 657 29.62 28.58 3.93
C SER A 657 29.64 28.42 2.40
N ALA A 658 28.97 27.38 1.87
CA ALA A 658 28.86 27.07 0.45
C ALA A 658 30.20 26.84 -0.29
N LEU A 659 31.22 26.36 0.42
CA LEU A 659 32.45 25.80 -0.19
C LEU A 659 32.28 24.30 -0.43
N GLU A 660 32.90 23.75 -1.49
CA GLU A 660 32.95 22.30 -1.70
C GLU A 660 33.45 21.59 -0.44
N ASP A 661 32.76 20.52 -0.04
CA ASP A 661 33.13 19.75 1.14
C ASP A 661 34.21 18.72 0.79
N PRO A 662 35.47 18.88 1.27
CA PRO A 662 36.55 17.95 0.94
C PRO A 662 36.33 16.54 1.49
N GLY A 663 35.42 16.37 2.46
CA GLY A 663 35.03 15.06 2.99
C GLY A 663 33.88 14.39 2.22
N TYR A 664 33.53 14.89 1.02
CA TYR A 664 32.47 14.32 0.19
C TYR A 664 32.98 14.07 -1.23
N SER A 665 32.97 12.80 -1.64
CA SER A 665 33.27 12.42 -3.02
C SER A 665 32.11 12.81 -3.91
N ARG A 666 32.37 13.68 -4.89
CA ARG A 666 31.35 14.06 -5.86
C ARG A 666 30.93 12.83 -6.66
N VAL A 667 29.63 12.66 -6.79
CA VAL A 667 29.02 11.48 -7.40
C VAL A 667 28.59 11.81 -8.82
N SER A 668 28.80 10.90 -9.77
CA SER A 668 28.14 10.92 -11.08
C SER A 668 27.24 9.69 -11.28
N PHE A 669 26.14 9.88 -12.00
CA PHE A 669 25.19 8.83 -12.37
C PHE A 669 24.64 9.08 -13.78
N HIS A 670 24.63 8.05 -14.62
CA HIS A 670 24.15 8.14 -16.00
C HIS A 670 22.61 8.14 -16.07
N GLY A 671 22.02 9.24 -16.52
CA GLY A 671 20.57 9.48 -16.54
C GLY A 671 19.80 8.96 -17.76
N GLY A 672 20.48 8.53 -18.82
CA GLY A 672 19.86 7.98 -20.05
C GLY A 672 19.51 9.04 -21.11
N SER A 673 18.74 8.65 -22.14
CA SER A 673 18.45 9.48 -23.33
C SER A 673 17.16 10.31 -23.20
N MET A 674 17.22 11.60 -23.55
CA MET A 674 16.05 12.49 -23.60
C MET A 674 15.30 12.37 -24.94
N THR A 675 14.12 11.75 -24.94
CA THR A 675 13.18 11.86 -26.08
C THR A 675 11.92 12.69 -25.80
N SER A 676 11.56 13.02 -24.53
CA SER A 676 10.41 13.94 -24.29
C SER A 676 10.17 14.55 -22.88
N SER A 677 10.98 14.40 -21.81
CA SER A 677 10.77 15.21 -20.58
C SER A 677 11.95 15.20 -19.59
N PRO A 678 12.31 16.32 -18.94
CA PRO A 678 13.44 16.40 -18.00
C PRO A 678 13.16 15.90 -16.55
N ARG A 679 12.06 15.18 -16.28
CA ARG A 679 11.59 14.89 -14.89
C ARG A 679 11.60 13.41 -14.45
N ASN A 680 12.42 12.56 -15.06
CA ASN A 680 12.36 11.10 -14.84
C ASN A 680 13.36 10.60 -13.80
N ILE A 681 13.86 11.51 -12.98
CA ILE A 681 14.76 11.26 -11.86
C ILE A 681 14.19 11.95 -10.64
N ASP A 682 14.36 11.28 -9.52
CA ASP A 682 14.14 11.89 -8.22
C ASP A 682 15.11 11.30 -7.21
N MET A 683 15.21 11.92 -6.04
CA MET A 683 16.12 11.46 -5.01
C MET A 683 15.72 11.92 -3.63
N VAL A 684 16.25 11.18 -2.67
CA VAL A 684 16.03 11.44 -1.26
C VAL A 684 17.34 11.35 -0.50
N LEU A 685 17.60 12.36 0.34
CA LEU A 685 18.70 12.39 1.28
C LEU A 685 18.19 11.95 2.63
N ASN A 686 18.81 10.94 3.23
CA ASN A 686 18.44 10.45 4.54
C ASN A 686 19.09 11.29 5.64
N PRO A 687 18.56 11.26 6.88
CA PRO A 687 19.09 12.05 7.99
C PRO A 687 20.54 11.70 8.35
N ASP A 688 20.98 10.47 8.02
CA ASP A 688 22.37 10.04 8.22
C ASP A 688 23.35 10.55 7.15
N GLY A 689 22.85 11.30 6.15
CA GLY A 689 23.62 11.91 5.08
C GLY A 689 23.75 11.04 3.82
N SER A 690 23.22 9.81 3.82
CA SER A 690 23.21 8.92 2.65
C SER A 690 22.16 9.35 1.62
N LEU A 691 22.42 9.07 0.34
CA LEU A 691 21.57 9.49 -0.78
C LEU A 691 21.00 8.27 -1.52
N VAL A 692 19.72 8.32 -1.87
CA VAL A 692 19.08 7.36 -2.80
C VAL A 692 18.60 8.12 -4.03
N VAL A 693 18.96 7.61 -5.21
CA VAL A 693 18.64 8.21 -6.51
C VAL A 693 17.82 7.21 -7.32
N ALA A 694 16.71 7.68 -7.89
CA ALA A 694 15.89 6.94 -8.86
C ALA A 694 16.09 7.54 -10.26
N SER A 695 16.18 6.68 -11.26
CA SER A 695 16.20 7.07 -12.69
C SER A 695 15.57 5.98 -13.55
N VAL A 696 15.48 6.20 -14.86
CA VAL A 696 15.10 5.15 -15.83
C VAL A 696 16.01 3.91 -15.76
N SER A 697 17.24 4.06 -15.29
CA SER A 697 18.22 2.98 -15.16
C SER A 697 18.10 2.22 -13.83
N GLY A 698 17.22 2.65 -12.92
CA GLY A 698 17.00 1.99 -11.63
C GLY A 698 17.18 2.88 -10.39
N LEU A 699 17.30 2.24 -9.22
CA LEU A 699 17.71 2.87 -7.97
C LEU A 699 19.22 2.67 -7.71
N ALA A 700 19.86 3.73 -7.24
CA ALA A 700 21.23 3.70 -6.72
C ALA A 700 21.27 4.32 -5.31
N ARG A 701 22.20 3.85 -4.48
CA ARG A 701 22.46 4.38 -3.15
C ARG A 701 23.91 4.86 -3.05
N TYR A 702 24.11 5.92 -2.29
CA TYR A 702 25.41 6.48 -1.94
C TYR A 702 25.50 6.71 -0.43
N ASP A 703 26.65 6.36 0.13
CA ASP A 703 27.00 6.53 1.53
C ASP A 703 27.14 8.04 1.88
N PRO A 704 27.12 8.44 3.17
CA PRO A 704 27.21 9.85 3.58
C PRO A 704 28.49 10.58 3.13
N ASP A 705 29.52 9.86 2.71
CA ASP A 705 30.77 10.38 2.14
C ASP A 705 30.75 10.46 0.60
N GLY A 706 29.63 10.12 -0.04
CA GLY A 706 29.45 10.11 -1.48
C GLY A 706 29.91 8.83 -2.18
N VAL A 707 30.34 7.79 -1.47
CA VAL A 707 30.75 6.54 -2.11
C VAL A 707 29.51 5.72 -2.54
N ARG A 708 29.50 5.20 -3.77
CA ARG A 708 28.40 4.36 -4.27
C ARG A 708 28.32 3.04 -3.49
N ASP A 709 27.12 2.63 -3.11
CA ASP A 709 26.84 1.29 -2.63
C ASP A 709 26.58 0.35 -3.81
N THR A 710 27.59 -0.44 -4.18
CA THR A 710 27.52 -1.39 -5.30
C THR A 710 26.60 -2.57 -5.02
N ASP A 711 26.28 -2.84 -3.76
CA ASP A 711 25.38 -3.93 -3.35
C ASP A 711 23.91 -3.48 -3.39
N PHE A 712 23.66 -2.21 -3.73
CA PHE A 712 22.33 -1.64 -3.89
C PHE A 712 22.06 -1.39 -5.38
N LEU A 713 21.48 -2.39 -6.05
CA LEU A 713 21.00 -2.28 -7.43
C LEU A 713 19.54 -2.70 -7.51
N ALA A 714 18.69 -1.73 -7.88
CA ALA A 714 17.29 -2.00 -8.22
C ALA A 714 17.04 -1.61 -9.67
N ARG A 715 16.54 -2.53 -10.48
CA ARG A 715 16.09 -2.25 -11.85
C ARG A 715 14.57 -2.23 -11.88
N PHE A 716 14.03 -1.42 -12.77
CA PHE A 716 12.60 -1.23 -12.94
C PHE A 716 12.12 -1.88 -14.22
N ASP A 717 10.91 -2.45 -14.17
CA ASP A 717 10.09 -2.64 -15.37
C ASP A 717 9.21 -1.39 -15.50
N LEU A 718 9.55 -0.52 -16.45
CA LEU A 718 8.94 0.80 -16.61
C LEU A 718 7.77 0.77 -17.61
N ALA A 719 6.73 1.53 -17.30
CA ALA A 719 5.65 1.84 -18.23
C ALA A 719 5.86 3.24 -18.81
N TYR A 720 5.70 3.40 -20.13
CA TYR A 720 5.82 4.70 -20.80
C TYR A 720 4.48 5.46 -20.80
N PRO A 721 4.48 6.79 -20.54
CA PRO A 721 5.61 7.65 -20.21
C PRO A 721 6.11 7.47 -18.77
N VAL A 722 7.42 7.56 -18.56
CA VAL A 722 8.04 7.31 -17.24
C VAL A 722 7.92 8.55 -16.35
N THR A 723 7.35 8.41 -15.16
CA THR A 723 7.47 9.39 -14.07
C THR A 723 7.98 8.66 -12.82
N LEU A 724 9.01 9.18 -12.14
CA LEU A 724 9.51 8.62 -10.88
C LEU A 724 9.65 9.72 -9.83
N ARG A 725 9.23 9.42 -8.60
CA ARG A 725 9.35 10.27 -7.42
C ARG A 725 9.83 9.49 -6.22
N LEU A 726 10.72 10.09 -5.43
CA LEU A 726 11.23 9.56 -4.18
C LEU A 726 10.87 10.51 -3.04
N HIS A 727 10.30 9.96 -1.98
CA HIS A 727 10.00 10.72 -0.76
C HIS A 727 10.68 10.08 0.45
N LEU A 728 11.12 10.88 1.42
CA LEU A 728 11.61 10.36 2.71
C LEU A 728 10.46 10.23 3.69
N LEU A 729 10.19 9.03 4.17
CA LEU A 729 9.25 8.84 5.29
C LEU A 729 9.89 9.28 6.62
N PRO A 730 9.08 9.70 7.62
CA PRO A 730 9.62 10.13 8.91
C PRO A 730 10.43 9.07 9.66
N ASP A 731 10.23 7.79 9.33
CA ASP A 731 11.00 6.66 9.87
C ASP A 731 12.33 6.41 9.13
N GLY A 732 12.69 7.28 8.18
CA GLY A 732 13.93 7.19 7.41
C GLY A 732 13.88 6.23 6.21
N ARG A 733 12.71 5.68 5.87
CA ARG A 733 12.54 4.81 4.69
C ARG A 733 12.21 5.62 3.43
N PRO A 734 12.86 5.35 2.29
CA PRO A 734 12.45 5.92 1.01
C PRO A 734 11.10 5.34 0.54
N LEU A 735 10.25 6.18 -0.01
CA LEU A 735 9.03 5.80 -0.71
C LEU A 735 9.18 6.15 -2.18
N LEU A 736 9.11 5.14 -3.05
CA LEU A 736 9.13 5.28 -4.50
C LEU A 736 7.71 5.34 -5.04
N ALA A 737 7.40 6.37 -5.82
CA ALA A 737 6.13 6.58 -6.51
C ALA A 737 6.37 6.80 -8.01
N GLY A 738 5.62 6.17 -8.91
CA GLY A 738 5.84 6.36 -10.34
C GLY A 738 5.33 5.29 -11.28
N SER A 739 5.74 5.39 -12.55
CA SER A 739 5.32 4.57 -13.68
C SER A 739 6.16 3.28 -13.80
N PHE A 740 6.05 2.41 -12.79
CA PHE A 740 6.69 1.08 -12.76
C PHE A 740 5.68 -0.02 -12.44
N THR A 741 5.92 -1.22 -12.97
CA THR A 741 5.09 -2.42 -12.76
C THR A 741 5.83 -3.53 -12.02
N ALA A 742 7.16 -3.44 -11.95
CA ALA A 742 7.99 -4.30 -11.11
C ALA A 742 9.31 -3.63 -10.70
N ILE A 743 9.88 -4.11 -9.59
CA ILE A 743 11.23 -3.76 -9.13
C ILE A 743 11.99 -5.08 -8.92
N ASN A 744 13.13 -5.25 -9.60
CA ASN A 744 13.92 -6.49 -9.60
C ASN A 744 13.07 -7.76 -9.89
N GLY A 745 12.13 -7.67 -10.83
CA GLY A 745 11.22 -8.77 -11.20
C GLY A 745 10.09 -9.05 -10.20
N ARG A 746 10.02 -8.33 -9.07
CA ARG A 746 8.88 -8.41 -8.13
C ARG A 746 7.77 -7.46 -8.59
N ALA A 747 6.61 -8.01 -8.92
CA ALA A 747 5.42 -7.25 -9.31
C ALA A 747 4.97 -6.30 -8.18
N VAL A 748 5.11 -4.99 -8.42
CA VAL A 748 4.64 -3.88 -7.58
C VAL A 748 4.37 -2.71 -8.51
N THR A 749 3.19 -2.11 -8.40
CA THR A 749 2.74 -1.05 -9.31
C THR A 749 2.59 0.27 -8.58
N GLY A 750 3.09 1.35 -9.16
CA GLY A 750 2.74 2.71 -8.75
C GLY A 750 3.42 3.22 -7.48
N LEU A 751 3.44 2.45 -6.40
CA LEU A 751 3.95 2.87 -5.09
C LEU A 751 4.66 1.74 -4.36
N ALA A 752 5.89 1.96 -3.91
CA ALA A 752 6.70 0.98 -3.19
C ALA A 752 7.50 1.64 -2.06
N ARG A 753 7.37 1.13 -0.83
CA ARG A 753 8.29 1.51 0.26
C ARG A 753 9.56 0.70 0.17
N ILE A 754 10.69 1.40 0.14
CA ILE A 754 12.03 0.82 0.14
C ILE A 754 12.47 0.65 1.59
N LYS A 755 13.16 -0.45 1.90
CA LYS A 755 13.72 -0.68 3.24
C LYS A 755 14.62 0.48 3.70
N PRO A 756 14.77 0.70 5.02
CA PRO A 756 15.49 1.84 5.58
C PRO A 756 16.88 2.02 4.99
N VAL A 757 17.28 3.27 4.87
CA VAL A 757 18.66 3.62 4.59
C VAL A 757 19.39 3.75 5.91
N THR A 758 19.78 2.60 6.46
CA THR A 758 20.80 2.60 7.51
C THR A 758 22.16 2.47 6.83
N SER A 759 23.06 3.39 7.18
CA SER A 759 24.51 3.34 6.92
C SER A 759 25.22 2.15 7.59
N GLY A 760 24.51 1.06 7.92
CA GLY A 760 25.15 -0.18 8.31
C GLY A 760 25.88 -0.75 7.08
N GLY A 761 27.20 -0.82 7.22
CA GLY A 761 28.07 -1.27 6.15
C GLY A 761 27.80 -2.73 5.74
N ALA A 762 28.50 -3.16 4.69
CA ALA A 762 28.44 -4.53 4.20
C ALA A 762 28.50 -5.55 5.35
N SER A 763 27.59 -6.50 5.36
CA SER A 763 27.62 -7.55 6.37
C SER A 763 28.84 -8.43 6.17
N ARG A 764 29.46 -8.85 7.27
CA ARG A 764 30.68 -9.65 7.23
C ARG A 764 30.85 -10.51 8.47
N LEU A 765 31.76 -11.47 8.39
CA LEU A 765 32.26 -12.20 9.54
C LEU A 765 33.04 -11.25 10.46
N ALA A 766 32.65 -11.14 11.73
CA ALA A 766 33.36 -10.34 12.74
C ALA A 766 34.13 -11.18 13.76
N ASN A 767 33.76 -12.45 13.91
CA ASN A 767 34.44 -13.39 14.78
C ASN A 767 34.44 -14.77 14.11
N MET A 768 35.53 -15.48 14.33
CA MET A 768 35.66 -16.91 14.12
C MET A 768 35.97 -17.58 15.45
N SER A 769 35.32 -18.72 15.69
CA SER A 769 35.65 -19.61 16.80
C SER A 769 35.56 -21.06 16.38
N ILE A 770 36.53 -21.89 16.77
CA ILE A 770 36.51 -23.34 16.57
C ILE A 770 36.60 -24.01 17.94
N ARG A 771 35.61 -24.84 18.27
CA ARG A 771 35.59 -25.68 19.47
C ARG A 771 35.70 -27.14 19.08
N ALA A 772 36.71 -27.82 19.60
CA ALA A 772 36.91 -29.25 19.44
C ALA A 772 37.77 -29.81 20.57
N THR A 773 37.87 -31.13 20.68
CA THR A 773 38.88 -31.77 21.53
C THR A 773 40.26 -31.61 20.89
N ALA A 774 41.17 -30.95 21.61
CA ALA A 774 42.54 -30.67 21.20
C ALA A 774 43.54 -31.51 22.03
N GLY A 775 44.67 -31.88 21.44
CA GLY A 775 45.74 -32.69 22.04
C GLY A 775 46.94 -32.83 21.11
N GLU A 776 47.80 -33.81 21.36
CA GLU A 776 49.00 -34.05 20.53
C GLU A 776 48.70 -34.90 19.27
N GLY A 777 49.59 -34.82 18.27
CA GLY A 777 49.49 -35.58 17.02
C GLY A 777 48.23 -35.25 16.23
N ASP A 778 47.49 -36.28 15.80
CA ASP A 778 46.24 -36.15 15.04
C ASP A 778 45.11 -35.44 15.80
N ARG A 779 45.28 -35.22 17.12
CA ARG A 779 44.34 -34.45 17.94
C ARG A 779 44.70 -32.96 18.03
N THR A 780 45.71 -32.49 17.30
CA THR A 780 46.01 -31.05 17.23
C THR A 780 44.82 -30.32 16.61
N LEU A 781 44.27 -29.33 17.32
CA LEU A 781 43.24 -28.46 16.76
C LEU A 781 43.89 -27.49 15.80
N ILE A 782 43.52 -27.54 14.53
CA ILE A 782 44.08 -26.69 13.48
C ILE A 782 42.97 -25.81 12.94
N ALA A 783 43.17 -24.49 12.94
CA ALA A 783 42.27 -23.57 12.26
C ALA A 783 42.98 -22.81 11.15
N GLY A 784 42.34 -22.67 10.00
CA GLY A 784 42.80 -21.81 8.92
C GLY A 784 41.90 -20.58 8.82
N PHE A 785 42.47 -19.44 8.46
CA PHE A 785 41.69 -18.24 8.18
C PHE A 785 42.35 -17.37 7.13
N VAL A 786 41.56 -16.55 6.46
CA VAL A 786 42.04 -15.65 5.41
C VAL A 786 41.68 -14.22 5.78
N ILE A 787 42.67 -13.34 5.70
CA ILE A 787 42.47 -11.89 5.74
C ILE A 787 42.40 -11.40 4.29
N GLY A 788 41.23 -10.89 3.89
CA GLY A 788 41.02 -10.22 2.60
C GLY A 788 41.24 -8.71 2.73
N GLY A 789 41.36 -7.99 1.62
CA GLY A 789 41.64 -6.54 1.59
C GLY A 789 42.70 -6.20 0.55
N ALA A 790 42.84 -4.91 0.22
CA ALA A 790 43.75 -4.48 -0.85
C ALA A 790 45.19 -4.27 -0.37
N SER A 791 45.37 -3.67 0.82
CA SER A 791 46.70 -3.38 1.40
C SER A 791 46.59 -3.02 2.90
N GLY A 792 47.72 -2.98 3.61
CA GLY A 792 47.82 -2.62 5.03
C GLY A 792 47.86 -3.81 6.00
N SER A 793 47.84 -3.54 7.31
CA SER A 793 47.75 -4.53 8.38
C SER A 793 46.76 -4.07 9.46
N ARG A 794 46.16 -5.02 10.18
CA ARG A 794 45.21 -4.75 11.27
C ARG A 794 45.43 -5.64 12.48
N SER A 795 45.17 -5.09 13.66
CA SER A 795 45.28 -5.80 14.94
C SER A 795 44.16 -6.81 15.14
N MET A 796 44.52 -8.09 15.22
CA MET A 796 43.64 -9.20 15.49
C MET A 796 43.93 -9.75 16.89
N LEU A 797 42.88 -10.14 17.61
CA LEU A 797 43.01 -10.88 18.86
C LEU A 797 42.74 -12.36 18.59
N THR A 798 43.72 -13.21 18.90
CA THR A 798 43.60 -14.67 18.81
C THR A 798 43.65 -15.26 20.21
N ARG A 799 42.75 -16.19 20.55
CA ARG A 799 42.73 -16.87 21.86
C ARG A 799 42.61 -18.38 21.71
N ALA A 800 43.32 -19.14 22.53
CA ALA A 800 43.14 -20.57 22.71
C ALA A 800 42.73 -20.79 24.17
N VAL A 801 41.44 -21.05 24.37
CA VAL A 801 40.80 -21.12 25.69
C VAL A 801 40.58 -22.58 26.07
N GLY A 802 41.11 -22.97 27.22
CA GLY A 802 40.97 -24.27 27.87
C GLY A 802 40.33 -24.07 29.25
N PRO A 803 41.10 -23.73 30.30
CA PRO A 803 40.55 -23.50 31.65
C PRO A 803 39.43 -22.44 31.70
N GLY A 804 39.48 -21.41 30.85
CA GLY A 804 38.43 -20.38 30.80
C GLY A 804 37.05 -20.91 30.40
N LEU A 805 36.97 -22.11 29.80
CA LEU A 805 35.70 -22.76 29.45
C LEU A 805 34.95 -23.32 30.67
N GLU A 806 35.61 -23.51 31.82
CA GLU A 806 34.95 -23.95 33.05
C GLU A 806 33.89 -22.94 33.52
N ALA A 807 34.15 -21.65 33.33
CA ALA A 807 33.20 -20.57 33.60
C ALA A 807 31.97 -20.61 32.68
N LEU A 808 32.03 -21.35 31.57
CA LEU A 808 30.93 -21.58 30.63
C LEU A 808 30.20 -22.92 30.88
N GLY A 809 30.50 -23.60 31.99
CA GLY A 809 29.79 -24.79 32.45
C GLY A 809 30.39 -26.13 32.01
N LEU A 810 31.62 -26.14 31.47
CA LEU A 810 32.37 -27.38 31.22
C LEU A 810 33.14 -27.83 32.46
N GLY A 811 33.30 -29.14 32.66
CA GLY A 811 34.05 -29.67 33.80
C GLY A 811 35.56 -29.51 33.65
N ALA A 812 36.29 -29.32 34.75
CA ALA A 812 37.76 -29.21 34.74
C ALA A 812 38.49 -30.43 34.14
N GLY A 813 37.86 -31.61 34.15
CA GLY A 813 38.37 -32.82 33.49
C GLY A 813 37.99 -32.95 32.01
N GLU A 814 37.20 -32.04 31.47
CA GLU A 814 36.72 -32.04 30.07
C GLU A 814 37.49 -31.05 29.20
N VAL A 815 38.06 -29.99 29.80
CA VAL A 815 38.77 -28.91 29.09
C VAL A 815 40.25 -29.22 28.89
N LEU A 816 40.87 -28.60 27.89
CA LEU A 816 42.32 -28.69 27.72
C LEU A 816 43.01 -27.85 28.81
N ALA A 817 43.78 -28.50 29.69
CA ALA A 817 44.30 -27.83 30.89
C ALA A 817 45.35 -26.73 30.60
N ASP A 818 46.13 -26.88 29.53
CA ASP A 818 47.24 -25.98 29.18
C ASP A 818 47.32 -25.82 27.64
N PRO A 819 46.42 -25.03 27.03
CA PRO A 819 46.41 -24.75 25.60
C PRO A 819 47.60 -23.88 25.16
N LYS A 820 48.38 -24.38 24.19
CA LYS A 820 49.47 -23.65 23.53
C LYS A 820 49.09 -23.33 22.10
N MET A 821 49.37 -22.11 21.67
CA MET A 821 49.00 -21.60 20.36
C MET A 821 50.24 -21.35 19.50
N LEU A 822 50.24 -21.88 18.27
CA LEU A 822 51.21 -21.55 17.23
C LEU A 822 50.50 -20.95 16.01
N LEU A 823 50.79 -19.69 15.69
CA LEU A 823 50.31 -18.98 14.50
C LEU A 823 51.33 -19.09 13.36
N PHE A 824 50.87 -19.55 12.19
CA PHE A 824 51.62 -19.69 10.96
C PHE A 824 51.25 -18.57 9.98
N ARG A 825 52.26 -17.85 9.47
CA ARG A 825 52.11 -16.78 8.48
C ARG A 825 52.51 -17.25 7.06
N PRO A 826 52.02 -16.59 5.98
CA PRO A 826 52.35 -16.93 4.58
C PRO A 826 53.85 -16.99 4.23
N ALA A 827 54.71 -16.30 4.99
CA ALA A 827 56.16 -16.26 4.79
C ALA A 827 56.94 -17.34 5.57
N GLY A 828 56.24 -18.29 6.21
CA GLY A 828 56.86 -19.38 6.98
C GLY A 828 57.33 -18.98 8.39
N THR A 829 57.09 -17.73 8.81
CA THR A 829 57.34 -17.31 10.19
C THR A 829 56.24 -17.83 11.12
N THR A 830 56.63 -18.19 12.35
CA THR A 830 55.73 -18.67 13.39
C THR A 830 55.78 -17.78 14.61
N GLU A 831 54.63 -17.48 15.19
CA GLU A 831 54.50 -16.86 16.51
C GLU A 831 53.86 -17.87 17.46
N GLN A 832 54.42 -18.01 18.65
CA GLN A 832 53.90 -18.91 19.67
C GLN A 832 53.48 -18.13 20.89
N ASN A 833 52.39 -18.55 21.52
CA ASN A 833 51.99 -18.08 22.82
C ASN A 833 51.44 -19.22 23.68
N ASP A 834 51.78 -19.18 24.96
CA ASP A 834 51.53 -20.19 25.99
C ASP A 834 51.33 -19.39 27.28
N ASP A 835 50.09 -19.33 27.79
CA ASP A 835 49.53 -18.33 28.73
C ASP A 835 49.06 -16.98 28.13
N TRP A 836 48.32 -16.18 28.89
CA TRP A 836 47.81 -14.86 28.48
C TRP A 836 48.20 -13.77 29.49
N ASP A 837 48.30 -12.53 29.01
CA ASP A 837 48.63 -11.35 29.83
C ASP A 837 47.38 -10.51 30.13
N GLU A 838 47.23 -10.04 31.37
CA GLU A 838 46.07 -9.24 31.81
C GLU A 838 45.84 -7.97 31.00
N SER A 839 46.89 -7.42 30.36
CA SER A 839 46.78 -6.26 29.44
C SER A 839 45.87 -6.50 28.24
N ILE A 840 45.56 -7.76 27.91
CA ILE A 840 44.63 -8.13 26.83
C ILE A 840 43.16 -8.02 27.29
N ALA A 841 42.86 -7.96 28.59
CA ALA A 841 41.50 -8.00 29.13
C ALA A 841 40.59 -6.86 28.60
N ASP A 842 41.11 -5.64 28.53
CA ASP A 842 40.37 -4.46 28.01
C ASP A 842 40.11 -4.56 26.51
N GLU A 843 41.02 -5.18 25.76
CA GLU A 843 40.87 -5.41 24.33
C GLU A 843 39.88 -6.54 24.04
N ALA A 844 39.98 -7.65 24.78
CA ALA A 844 39.04 -8.77 24.73
C ALA A 844 37.60 -8.30 25.01
N SER A 845 37.41 -7.49 26.05
CA SER A 845 36.10 -6.93 26.42
C SER A 845 35.50 -6.06 25.31
N ARG A 846 36.30 -5.20 24.66
CA ARG A 846 35.84 -4.36 23.54
C ARG A 846 35.43 -5.16 22.31
N ARG A 847 36.01 -6.35 22.11
CA ARG A 847 35.68 -7.26 21.01
C ARG A 847 34.56 -8.26 21.35
N GLY A 848 33.97 -8.15 22.55
CA GLY A 848 32.88 -9.01 23.01
C GLY A 848 33.33 -10.41 23.44
N ALA A 849 34.63 -10.61 23.68
CA ALA A 849 35.15 -11.86 24.21
C ALA A 849 34.84 -11.97 25.72
N PHE A 850 34.45 -13.15 26.19
CA PHE A 850 34.19 -13.37 27.61
C PHE A 850 35.51 -13.26 28.43
N PRO A 851 35.44 -12.82 29.69
CA PRO A 851 36.64 -12.63 30.52
C PRO A 851 37.33 -13.96 30.81
N LEU A 852 38.67 -13.96 30.77
CA LEU A 852 39.49 -15.07 31.23
C LEU A 852 39.86 -14.88 32.72
N THR A 853 40.02 -15.97 33.45
CA THR A 853 40.37 -15.92 34.88
C THR A 853 41.85 -15.52 35.02
N PRO A 854 42.21 -14.47 35.78
CA PRO A 854 43.60 -14.09 35.98
C PRO A 854 44.48 -15.26 36.43
N GLY A 855 45.61 -15.46 35.74
CA GLY A 855 46.53 -16.57 35.99
C GLY A 855 46.10 -17.93 35.45
N SER A 856 45.00 -18.02 34.69
CA SER A 856 44.64 -19.24 33.96
C SER A 856 45.67 -19.57 32.87
N LYS A 857 45.76 -20.86 32.54
CA LYS A 857 46.62 -21.40 31.48
C LYS A 857 46.08 -21.23 30.06
N ASP A 858 45.07 -20.38 29.89
CA ASP A 858 44.58 -20.00 28.56
C ASP A 858 45.67 -19.23 27.79
N ALA A 859 45.74 -19.33 26.47
CA ALA A 859 46.68 -18.54 25.67
C ALA A 859 45.96 -17.44 24.88
N ALA A 860 46.50 -16.21 24.85
CA ALA A 860 45.95 -15.14 24.02
C ALA A 860 47.05 -14.25 23.43
N LEU A 861 46.94 -13.95 22.13
CA LEU A 861 47.90 -13.15 21.37
C LEU A 861 47.19 -12.01 20.65
N ARG A 862 47.73 -10.80 20.77
CA ARG A 862 47.41 -9.68 19.89
C ARG A 862 48.43 -9.61 18.76
N VAL A 863 47.96 -9.63 17.52
CA VAL A 863 48.83 -9.73 16.35
C VAL A 863 48.35 -8.86 15.19
N ASP A 864 49.26 -8.12 14.56
CA ASP A 864 48.94 -7.34 13.35
C ASP A 864 49.11 -8.21 12.08
N LEU A 865 48.02 -8.37 11.33
CA LEU A 865 47.92 -9.21 10.14
C LEU A 865 47.47 -8.40 8.92
N GLY A 866 48.14 -8.60 7.79
CA GLY A 866 47.74 -8.04 6.49
C GLY A 866 46.96 -9.05 5.64
N PRO A 867 46.60 -8.73 4.39
CA PRO A 867 45.94 -9.69 3.51
C PRO A 867 46.78 -10.95 3.28
N GLY A 868 46.18 -12.14 3.43
CA GLY A 868 46.87 -13.42 3.30
C GLY A 868 46.18 -14.58 4.01
N SER A 869 46.72 -15.80 3.83
CA SER A 869 46.23 -17.03 4.46
C SER A 869 47.07 -17.39 5.69
N TYR A 870 46.40 -17.66 6.81
CA TYR A 870 47.01 -17.93 8.11
C TYR A 870 46.50 -19.26 8.66
N GLY A 871 47.30 -19.89 9.53
CA GLY A 871 46.92 -21.10 10.25
C GLY A 871 47.25 -20.97 11.73
N VAL A 872 46.42 -21.50 12.61
CA VAL A 872 46.68 -21.56 14.06
C VAL A 872 46.55 -22.99 14.52
N HIS A 873 47.58 -23.48 15.19
CA HIS A 873 47.56 -24.79 15.84
C HIS A 873 47.40 -24.57 17.34
N VAL A 874 46.43 -25.26 17.92
CA VAL A 874 46.26 -25.37 19.37
C VAL A 874 46.61 -26.80 19.77
N ASN A 875 47.65 -26.92 20.58
CA ASN A 875 48.10 -28.18 21.15
C ASN A 875 48.37 -28.02 22.65
N THR A 876 48.95 -29.04 23.26
CA THR A 876 49.45 -29.01 24.63
C THR A 876 50.78 -29.75 24.68
N ALA A 877 51.63 -29.45 25.67
CA ALA A 877 52.87 -30.18 25.89
C ALA A 877 52.70 -31.07 27.13
N GLY A 878 52.31 -32.34 26.93
CA GLY A 878 52.21 -33.32 28.00
C GLY A 878 50.93 -33.30 28.86
N ALA A 879 49.90 -32.52 28.50
CA ALA A 879 48.57 -32.63 29.13
C ALA A 879 47.67 -33.64 28.39
N ALA A 880 46.68 -34.19 29.11
CA ALA A 880 45.65 -35.03 28.48
C ALA A 880 44.84 -34.21 27.46
N PRO A 881 44.40 -34.81 26.33
CA PRO A 881 43.52 -34.13 25.40
C PRO A 881 42.25 -33.65 26.08
N GLY A 882 41.78 -32.46 25.70
CA GLY A 882 40.60 -31.82 26.29
C GLY A 882 39.97 -30.83 25.33
N ILE A 883 38.79 -30.33 25.65
CA ILE A 883 38.08 -29.34 24.84
C ILE A 883 38.84 -28.01 24.89
N ALA A 884 39.18 -27.48 23.71
CA ALA A 884 39.70 -26.15 23.54
C ALA A 884 38.79 -25.33 22.62
N LEU A 885 38.73 -24.02 22.87
CA LEU A 885 38.05 -23.03 22.04
C LEU A 885 39.10 -22.07 21.47
N LEU A 886 39.34 -22.16 20.17
CA LEU A 886 40.19 -21.24 19.44
C LEU A 886 39.34 -20.12 18.86
N GLU A 887 39.69 -18.86 19.10
CA GLU A 887 38.93 -17.69 18.64
C GLU A 887 39.83 -16.67 17.96
N ILE A 888 39.30 -16.03 16.91
CA ILE A 888 39.92 -14.92 16.21
C ILE A 888 38.87 -13.81 16.09
N TYR A 889 39.19 -12.64 16.65
CA TYR A 889 38.31 -11.47 16.65
C TYR A 889 38.82 -10.41 15.69
N ASP A 890 37.96 -9.98 14.76
CA ASP A 890 38.19 -8.88 13.82
C ASP A 890 37.42 -7.63 14.28
N ASP A 891 38.13 -6.51 14.48
CA ASP A 891 37.56 -5.23 14.90
C ASP A 891 37.41 -4.22 13.76
N THR A 892 37.62 -4.65 12.50
CA THR A 892 37.30 -3.85 11.31
C THR A 892 35.89 -3.31 11.44
N LYS A 893 35.59 -2.07 11.02
CA LYS A 893 34.21 -1.58 10.97
C LYS A 893 33.62 -1.83 9.58
N PRO A 894 32.32 -2.15 9.43
CA PRO A 894 31.72 -2.43 8.11
C PRO A 894 31.86 -1.27 7.10
N SER A 895 32.08 -0.05 7.61
CA SER A 895 32.32 1.17 6.84
C SER A 895 33.72 1.27 6.21
N GLU A 896 34.69 0.44 6.61
CA GLU A 896 36.10 0.55 6.17
C GLU A 896 36.36 -0.30 4.91
N LYS A 897 35.77 0.09 3.76
CA LYS A 897 35.92 -0.62 2.48
C LYS A 897 37.40 -0.71 2.07
N GLY A 898 37.87 -1.93 1.74
CA GLY A 898 39.24 -2.21 1.31
C GLY A 898 40.26 -2.50 2.42
N ALA A 899 39.89 -2.28 3.69
CA ALA A 899 40.75 -2.59 4.84
C ALA A 899 40.94 -4.12 5.02
N PRO A 900 42.09 -4.57 5.56
CA PRO A 900 42.31 -5.97 5.91
C PRO A 900 41.24 -6.48 6.89
N ARG A 901 40.51 -7.54 6.52
CA ARG A 901 39.42 -8.12 7.32
C ARG A 901 39.31 -9.63 7.16
N LEU A 902 38.68 -10.30 8.11
CA LEU A 902 38.37 -11.73 8.04
C LEU A 902 37.34 -12.01 6.92
N VAL A 903 37.63 -12.98 6.05
CA VAL A 903 36.73 -13.39 4.94
C VAL A 903 36.44 -14.89 4.89
N ASN A 904 37.17 -15.69 5.67
CA ASN A 904 37.02 -17.14 5.75
C ASN A 904 37.48 -17.66 7.11
N SER A 905 36.82 -18.72 7.56
CA SER A 905 37.13 -19.53 8.74
C SER A 905 37.14 -21.01 8.37
N SER A 906 38.15 -21.75 8.84
CA SER A 906 38.16 -23.21 8.78
C SER A 906 38.72 -23.83 10.06
N GLY A 907 38.22 -25.01 10.41
CA GLY A 907 38.69 -25.78 11.55
C GLY A 907 38.80 -27.26 11.20
N ARG A 908 39.92 -27.90 11.52
CA ARG A 908 40.16 -29.33 11.36
C ARG A 908 40.47 -29.95 12.71
N ALA A 909 39.70 -30.97 13.07
CA ALA A 909 39.89 -31.72 14.30
C ALA A 909 39.32 -33.15 14.17
N TYR A 910 39.60 -33.97 15.17
CA TYR A 910 39.02 -35.30 15.30
C TYR A 910 37.56 -35.22 15.76
N VAL A 911 36.68 -35.98 15.09
CA VAL A 911 35.26 -36.17 15.41
C VAL A 911 35.04 -37.63 15.79
N GLY A 912 34.13 -37.92 16.72
CA GLY A 912 33.82 -39.27 17.17
C GLY A 912 32.61 -39.31 18.10
N PRO A 913 32.31 -40.47 18.73
CA PRO A 913 31.17 -40.59 19.65
C PRO A 913 31.26 -39.56 20.79
N GLY A 914 30.30 -38.64 20.86
CA GLY A 914 30.29 -37.53 21.82
C GLY A 914 31.30 -36.40 21.54
N GLN A 915 32.14 -36.51 20.51
CA GLN A 915 33.15 -35.52 20.12
C GLN A 915 32.77 -34.86 18.81
N VAL A 916 32.57 -33.55 18.83
CA VAL A 916 32.04 -32.81 17.67
C VAL A 916 32.86 -31.60 17.34
N LEU A 917 32.95 -31.32 16.04
CA LEU A 917 33.66 -30.16 15.51
C LEU A 917 32.67 -29.02 15.34
N ILE A 918 32.91 -27.92 16.04
CA ILE A 918 32.01 -26.77 16.06
C ILE A 918 32.75 -25.53 15.56
N ALA A 919 32.21 -24.88 14.53
CA ALA A 919 32.61 -23.54 14.11
C ALA A 919 31.54 -22.52 14.53
N GLY A 920 31.85 -21.69 15.52
CA GLY A 920 31.04 -20.52 15.87
C GLY A 920 31.48 -19.32 15.05
N PHE A 921 30.54 -18.53 14.55
CA PHE A 921 30.85 -17.31 13.81
C PHE A 921 29.78 -16.24 14.02
N VAL A 922 30.21 -14.98 13.90
CA VAL A 922 29.32 -13.82 14.04
C VAL A 922 29.19 -13.12 12.71
N VAL A 923 27.97 -13.03 12.19
CA VAL A 923 27.63 -12.12 11.09
C VAL A 923 27.35 -10.76 11.71
N SER A 924 28.20 -9.79 11.41
CA SER A 924 28.08 -8.39 11.84
C SER A 924 27.55 -7.52 10.70
N GLY A 925 27.02 -6.35 11.04
CA GLY A 925 26.36 -5.43 10.10
C GLY A 925 24.84 -5.45 10.30
N ASP A 926 24.11 -4.97 9.30
CA ASP A 926 22.65 -4.87 9.32
C ASP A 926 21.97 -5.57 8.13
N ARG A 927 22.73 -6.29 7.30
CA ARG A 927 22.26 -7.02 6.11
C ARG A 927 22.46 -8.53 6.26
N TYR A 928 21.81 -9.28 5.37
CA TYR A 928 22.08 -10.72 5.27
C TYR A 928 23.43 -10.93 4.60
N LYS A 929 24.15 -11.98 5.02
CA LYS A 929 25.41 -12.39 4.44
C LYS A 929 25.25 -13.76 3.81
N ARG A 930 25.52 -13.83 2.50
CA ARG A 930 25.62 -15.10 1.78
C ARG A 930 26.92 -15.80 2.17
N LEU A 931 26.79 -17.02 2.69
CA LEU A 931 27.91 -17.84 3.11
C LEU A 931 27.87 -19.20 2.43
N LEU A 932 29.04 -19.73 2.10
CA LEU A 932 29.25 -21.14 1.80
C LEU A 932 29.77 -21.82 3.07
N ILE A 933 29.06 -22.82 3.59
CA ILE A 933 29.45 -23.60 4.77
C ILE A 933 29.69 -25.05 4.35
N ARG A 934 30.80 -25.66 4.77
CA ARG A 934 31.17 -27.03 4.39
C ARG A 934 31.56 -27.89 5.58
N GLY A 935 31.24 -29.17 5.51
CA GLY A 935 31.71 -30.24 6.39
C GLY A 935 32.38 -31.32 5.55
N ILE A 936 33.70 -31.41 5.62
CA ILE A 936 34.54 -32.20 4.73
C ILE A 936 35.14 -33.38 5.49
N GLY A 937 35.00 -34.57 4.92
CA GLY A 937 35.49 -35.84 5.41
C GLY A 937 36.21 -36.60 4.29
N PRO A 938 35.51 -37.34 3.41
CA PRO A 938 36.12 -38.13 2.34
C PRO A 938 37.16 -37.40 1.50
N ARG A 939 36.93 -36.13 1.15
CA ARG A 939 37.86 -35.36 0.30
C ARG A 939 39.24 -35.15 0.94
N LEU A 940 39.34 -35.22 2.27
CA LEU A 940 40.60 -35.05 3.00
C LEU A 940 41.63 -36.14 2.68
N SER A 941 41.21 -37.37 2.35
CA SER A 941 42.15 -38.45 1.93
C SER A 941 42.96 -38.04 0.70
N ALA A 942 42.30 -37.42 -0.27
CA ALA A 942 42.95 -36.93 -1.48
C ALA A 942 43.81 -35.67 -1.25
N LEU A 943 43.70 -35.04 -0.08
CA LEU A 943 44.58 -33.97 0.39
C LEU A 943 45.70 -34.49 1.31
N GLY A 944 45.89 -35.82 1.39
CA GLY A 944 46.97 -36.46 2.14
C GLY A 944 46.71 -36.63 3.63
N VAL A 945 45.46 -36.46 4.09
CA VAL A 945 45.09 -36.69 5.49
C VAL A 945 44.71 -38.16 5.71
N SER A 946 45.37 -38.82 6.66
CA SER A 946 45.05 -40.20 7.06
C SER A 946 43.84 -40.24 8.01
N GLY A 947 42.95 -41.23 7.82
CA GLY A 947 41.81 -41.46 8.72
C GLY A 947 40.74 -40.37 8.75
N PRO A 948 40.25 -39.85 7.60
CA PRO A 948 39.17 -38.88 7.62
C PRO A 948 37.84 -39.49 8.05
N LEU A 949 36.93 -38.63 8.51
CA LEU A 949 35.57 -38.98 8.82
C LEU A 949 34.86 -39.45 7.54
N ALA A 950 34.39 -40.70 7.53
CA ALA A 950 33.84 -41.32 6.33
C ALA A 950 32.51 -40.69 5.87
N ASN A 951 31.70 -40.19 6.81
CA ASN A 951 30.42 -39.55 6.50
C ASN A 951 30.13 -38.37 7.45
N PRO A 952 30.53 -37.14 7.08
CA PRO A 952 30.23 -35.92 7.83
C PRO A 952 28.79 -35.42 7.59
N ARG A 953 28.02 -35.26 8.66
CA ARG A 953 26.75 -34.50 8.67
C ARG A 953 26.98 -33.10 9.18
N LEU A 954 26.54 -32.10 8.42
CA LEU A 954 26.66 -30.67 8.70
C LEU A 954 25.31 -30.09 9.15
N GLU A 955 25.30 -29.38 10.27
CA GLU A 955 24.13 -28.66 10.79
C GLU A 955 24.50 -27.21 11.14
N VAL A 956 23.64 -26.25 10.82
CA VAL A 956 23.82 -24.83 11.12
C VAL A 956 22.74 -24.40 12.11
N TYR A 957 23.14 -23.78 13.21
CA TYR A 957 22.29 -23.37 14.31
C TYR A 957 22.27 -21.85 14.47
N ARG A 958 21.13 -21.34 14.95
CA ARG A 958 21.00 -20.00 15.55
C ARG A 958 20.38 -20.17 16.94
N GLY A 959 21.16 -19.92 17.98
CA GLY A 959 20.78 -20.36 19.33
C GLY A 959 20.66 -21.89 19.38
N GLY A 960 19.55 -22.41 19.91
CA GLY A 960 19.29 -23.85 20.00
C GLY A 960 18.59 -24.49 18.79
N THR A 961 18.29 -23.73 17.74
CA THR A 961 17.48 -24.19 16.60
C THR A 961 18.34 -24.43 15.35
N ILE A 962 18.16 -25.59 14.69
CA ILE A 962 18.73 -25.88 13.37
C ILE A 962 18.02 -25.02 12.32
N ILE A 963 18.80 -24.28 11.52
CA ILE A 963 18.30 -23.42 10.45
C ILE A 963 18.68 -23.92 9.05
N ALA A 964 19.69 -24.80 8.95
CA ALA A 964 20.06 -25.51 7.72
C ALA A 964 20.84 -26.77 8.08
N GLU A 965 20.71 -27.82 7.27
CA GLU A 965 21.48 -29.06 7.43
C GLU A 965 21.78 -29.69 6.07
N ASN A 966 22.86 -30.46 6.00
CA ASN A 966 23.17 -31.28 4.84
C ASN A 966 23.99 -32.51 5.25
N ASP A 967 23.69 -33.63 4.62
CA ASP A 967 24.33 -34.94 4.80
C ASP A 967 24.47 -35.52 3.39
N ASP A 968 25.68 -35.42 2.82
CA ASP A 968 26.08 -35.72 1.43
C ASP A 968 26.12 -34.57 0.40
N TRP A 969 27.01 -34.73 -0.58
CA TRP A 969 27.17 -33.88 -1.76
C TRP A 969 26.58 -34.58 -3.00
N GLY A 970 25.43 -34.10 -3.45
CA GLY A 970 24.64 -34.70 -4.54
C GLY A 970 25.26 -34.65 -5.95
N THR A 971 24.65 -35.37 -6.90
CA THR A 971 25.17 -35.65 -8.25
C THR A 971 24.80 -34.63 -9.35
N SER A 972 23.96 -33.62 -9.07
CA SER A 972 23.43 -32.67 -10.09
C SER A 972 23.58 -31.19 -9.68
N LYS A 973 24.80 -30.73 -9.35
CA LYS A 973 25.06 -29.37 -8.83
C LYS A 973 26.10 -28.59 -9.66
N GLU A 974 26.02 -28.61 -10.99
CA GLU A 974 26.91 -27.82 -11.88
C GLU A 974 26.90 -26.31 -11.57
N ALA A 975 25.82 -25.78 -10.98
CA ALA A 975 25.72 -24.37 -10.57
C ALA A 975 26.59 -23.99 -9.34
N TRP A 976 27.19 -24.95 -8.63
CA TRP A 976 27.90 -24.69 -7.37
C TRP A 976 29.42 -24.60 -7.50
N ASP A 977 29.99 -25.10 -8.60
CA ASP A 977 31.43 -24.95 -8.89
C ASP A 977 31.84 -23.47 -8.98
N ALA A 978 30.92 -22.60 -9.41
CA ALA A 978 31.12 -21.15 -9.40
C ALA A 978 31.33 -20.60 -7.99
N HIS A 979 30.60 -21.11 -6.98
CA HIS A 979 30.77 -20.70 -5.57
C HIS A 979 32.09 -21.20 -4.98
N PHE A 980 32.49 -22.43 -5.29
CA PHE A 980 33.79 -22.96 -4.88
C PHE A 980 34.94 -22.15 -5.49
N LYS A 981 34.86 -21.88 -6.80
CA LYS A 981 35.85 -21.03 -7.50
C LYS A 981 35.89 -19.61 -6.94
N ALA A 982 34.74 -19.00 -6.63
CA ALA A 982 34.66 -17.65 -6.10
C ALA A 982 35.30 -17.50 -4.71
N THR A 983 35.33 -18.59 -3.93
CA THR A 983 35.88 -18.60 -2.56
C THR A 983 37.29 -19.18 -2.48
N GLY A 984 37.82 -19.71 -3.58
CA GLY A 984 39.07 -20.47 -3.60
C GLY A 984 38.96 -21.85 -2.94
N ALA A 985 37.74 -22.30 -2.65
CA ALA A 985 37.46 -23.59 -2.07
C ALA A 985 37.66 -24.71 -3.12
N PHE A 986 38.25 -25.84 -2.72
CA PHE A 986 38.42 -26.99 -3.62
C PHE A 986 37.08 -27.65 -3.98
N SER A 987 36.97 -28.23 -5.18
CA SER A 987 35.78 -28.96 -5.61
C SER A 987 35.58 -30.28 -4.85
N LEU A 988 34.33 -30.70 -4.79
CA LEU A 988 33.88 -31.98 -4.24
C LEU A 988 33.44 -32.91 -5.38
N GLU A 989 33.82 -34.19 -5.30
CA GLU A 989 33.45 -35.19 -6.30
C GLU A 989 31.94 -35.46 -6.28
N PRO A 990 31.26 -35.58 -7.43
CA PRO A 990 29.83 -35.90 -7.47
C PRO A 990 29.51 -37.18 -6.69
N GLY A 991 28.54 -37.11 -5.78
CA GLY A 991 28.15 -38.25 -4.94
C GLY A 991 29.06 -38.47 -3.71
N SER A 992 29.98 -37.54 -3.40
CA SER A 992 30.76 -37.60 -2.17
C SER A 992 29.87 -37.53 -0.92
N LYS A 993 30.35 -38.15 0.16
CA LYS A 993 29.77 -38.05 1.51
C LYS A 993 30.16 -36.75 2.24
N ASP A 994 30.98 -35.90 1.64
CA ASP A 994 31.19 -34.53 2.13
C ASP A 994 29.87 -33.73 2.11
N ALA A 995 29.71 -32.73 2.99
CA ALA A 995 28.53 -31.88 3.04
C ALA A 995 28.88 -30.42 2.70
N ALA A 996 28.02 -29.74 1.93
CA ALA A 996 28.12 -28.30 1.70
C ALA A 996 26.74 -27.61 1.59
N LEU A 997 26.67 -26.37 2.07
CA LEU A 997 25.49 -25.51 2.13
C LEU A 997 25.82 -24.10 1.65
N VAL A 998 24.91 -23.46 0.91
CA VAL A 998 24.93 -22.01 0.68
C VAL A 998 23.71 -21.44 1.39
N VAL A 999 23.96 -20.51 2.32
CA VAL A 999 22.95 -19.92 3.20
C VAL A 999 23.05 -18.40 3.22
N ASP A 1000 21.91 -17.73 3.29
CA ASP A 1000 21.83 -16.28 3.51
C ASP A 1000 21.47 -16.05 4.99
N LEU A 1001 22.41 -15.52 5.78
CA LEU A 1001 22.27 -15.38 7.24
C LEU A 1001 22.17 -13.92 7.67
N ALA A 1002 21.20 -13.59 8.51
CA ALA A 1002 21.06 -12.27 9.14
C ALA A 1002 22.28 -11.93 10.02
N PRO A 1003 22.44 -10.68 10.47
CA PRO A 1003 23.36 -10.38 11.55
C PRO A 1003 22.99 -11.16 12.83
N GLY A 1004 24.00 -11.75 13.47
CA GLY A 1004 23.81 -12.60 14.64
C GLY A 1004 24.93 -13.59 14.87
N VAL A 1005 24.80 -14.35 15.96
CA VAL A 1005 25.71 -15.42 16.36
C VAL A 1005 25.18 -16.75 15.84
N TYR A 1006 26.05 -17.50 15.17
CA TYR A 1006 25.72 -18.77 14.53
C TYR A 1006 26.72 -19.86 14.88
N THR A 1007 26.31 -21.11 14.69
CA THR A 1007 27.15 -22.28 14.96
C THR A 1007 26.98 -23.29 13.83
N ALA A 1008 28.05 -23.62 13.12
CA ALA A 1008 28.11 -24.75 12.20
C ALA A 1008 28.72 -25.94 12.94
N MET A 1009 28.05 -27.08 12.92
CA MET A 1009 28.44 -28.29 13.63
C MET A 1009 28.60 -29.45 12.65
N VAL A 1010 29.74 -30.14 12.75
CA VAL A 1010 30.05 -31.34 11.98
C VAL A 1010 30.14 -32.54 12.92
N ARG A 1011 29.39 -33.60 12.59
CA ARG A 1011 29.36 -34.87 13.33
C ARG A 1011 29.47 -36.06 12.36
N GLY A 1012 29.87 -37.21 12.86
CA GLY A 1012 29.80 -38.46 12.12
C GLY A 1012 28.38 -39.03 12.12
N VAL A 1013 27.90 -39.47 10.96
CA VAL A 1013 26.69 -40.30 10.86
C VAL A 1013 26.94 -41.64 11.55
N GLU A 1014 25.96 -42.15 12.32
CA GLU A 1014 26.05 -43.41 13.06
C GLU A 1014 27.27 -43.50 14.00
N ASP A 1015 27.62 -42.40 14.66
CA ASP A 1015 28.76 -42.31 15.59
C ASP A 1015 30.13 -42.62 14.93
N ALA A 1016 30.23 -42.48 13.61
CA ALA A 1016 31.49 -42.61 12.89
C ALA A 1016 32.54 -41.63 13.43
N ALA A 1017 33.80 -42.10 13.50
CA ALA A 1017 34.92 -41.32 13.98
C ALA A 1017 35.97 -41.10 12.89
N GLY A 1018 36.65 -39.96 12.94
CA GLY A 1018 37.71 -39.60 12.00
C GLY A 1018 37.98 -38.10 11.97
N LEU A 1019 38.98 -37.70 11.20
CA LEU A 1019 39.30 -36.28 10.99
C LEU A 1019 38.28 -35.62 10.08
N ALA A 1020 37.71 -34.48 10.51
CA ALA A 1020 36.80 -33.67 9.72
C ALA A 1020 37.29 -32.23 9.63
N LEU A 1021 36.85 -31.53 8.59
CA LEU A 1021 37.13 -30.12 8.34
C LEU A 1021 35.81 -29.36 8.19
N VAL A 1022 35.60 -28.33 9.01
CA VAL A 1022 34.47 -27.39 8.89
C VAL A 1022 34.98 -26.09 8.29
N GLU A 1023 34.24 -25.50 7.35
CA GLU A 1023 34.63 -24.26 6.68
C GLU A 1023 33.44 -23.31 6.53
N VAL A 1024 33.68 -22.01 6.66
CA VAL A 1024 32.70 -20.92 6.50
C VAL A 1024 33.33 -19.82 5.66
N TYR A 1025 32.86 -19.69 4.42
CA TYR A 1025 33.34 -18.70 3.45
C TYR A 1025 32.31 -17.60 3.23
N GLU A 1026 32.77 -16.35 3.16
CA GLU A 1026 31.97 -15.30 2.55
C GLU A 1026 31.85 -15.51 1.03
N LEU A 1027 30.63 -15.50 0.51
CA LEU A 1027 30.40 -15.44 -0.93
C LEU A 1027 30.21 -13.99 -1.39
N PRO A 1028 30.84 -13.56 -2.49
CA PRO A 1028 30.50 -12.29 -3.12
C PRO A 1028 29.06 -12.33 -3.67
N TYR A 1029 28.32 -11.23 -3.52
CA TYR A 1029 27.09 -11.04 -4.30
C TYR A 1029 27.48 -10.92 -5.78
N GLN A 1030 26.84 -11.73 -6.63
CA GLN A 1030 27.02 -11.64 -8.10
C GLN A 1030 26.01 -10.67 -8.71
#